data_AF-A0A349PAI7-F1
#
_entry.id   AF-A0A349PAI7-F1
#
_cell.length_a   1.000
_cell.length_b   1.000
_cell.length_c   1.000
_cell.angle_alpha   90.00
_cell.angle_beta   90.00
_cell.angle_gamma   90.00
#
_symmetry.space_group_name_H-M   'P 1'
#
loop_
_entity.id
_entity.type
_entity.pdbx_description
1 polymer ?
#
loop_
_entity_poly.entity_id
_entity_poly.type
_entity_poly.pdbx_seq_one_letter_code
_entity_poly.pdbx_strand_id
1 'polypeptide(L)'
;MKKKILAAALILALCPRAFADMDILTESVYDVLADKIKGDAGNLTDPDYLEKLIVSVAEGASDQLVQEIVDNYDPENLKSEIGMKLLEKLVPAAAGPIGLILKASTWAHEGTRSWLDWAKANRMEEFNSQVINRGNTVAELDAAWNNFNSDFIQTGLSDTGVVYAERADLIREMKTAYAMRRKELQLEEDRKNAVKAKVEAKQRAYKYFRWLKKDAQLKAEGVVSMLKITGQPVTRENVRKALKDPAAHNELVKKWWVEVDKAAQAKGEVKLPPSGDPELDKAVAIVSVSRKPVAENTTPDYGPLIQEYGLNSDRLLTSNISSDEYNQVRGALRAAARNMLDQAQAPYYGYTMDKELSARNQKKREEQLAAYNNSFGKADEIDQRLSDYAKDLAKNLEALTMGGPGLYNKPNTPLADFIGELSREFYGSPVGKRLEDANWLVYQVGIQNSYDAHSHWAGVSWSGKESLTLEQMKALRNKFLNAAVTYETLIPQAAEKASRLLTKVQEFENVYNQASGKYADLYQRNSGLTGFSGLPPYDYHAQRKDLEAARAELANPKSFTNSAFLAELRDGARTMRREQAPWDEDIKLNEQFLADFKKAPDAMAALLKGPGGKAPAELTSQNLKKYYDENYADFLWNRLEGALILLDEKTVGMDPGEGKLFAGRYRKVFEIADTPAYAGLTEHNRRLAEFRKKLDELKALDLEGRAAKAEALSAAMALPLSKIKVMSKEAAEAQVAFTELKARLPGGIVSCLGAPDTPCLSYAELEGKYKTYEARIRKAEEVDKKAAAACLRSQADPSYDYRSEALSLLGLKKWMPSEETVRACAAADKARWAETVKEFRKITPFKEVTIAGRQLAGGLELKRGELHGGKAAVRGSLHPDAPAYTHVYVSLNSDYAHREPGQTVPVSGGAFEYSFEPVPGETYYVGVQAINGPEGMVSQPLPSNGHITLTVAAEDQTGAIQAFYDKFKAAYENRNAPAVMALISPDWGAEDVAATDLEENLRANFRLYDEIRFSISGLKVTGKGKTQEACYETAITSRIFKRNLKHEEKSSVCDELKEEGGKLKITRTLSGRYWYVK
;
A
#
# COMPACT_ATOMS: atom_id res chain seq x y z
N MET A 1 6.89 -4.87 -33.63
CA MET A 1 7.94 -5.89 -33.40
C MET A 1 9.21 -5.67 -34.24
N LYS A 2 9.20 -5.80 -35.58
CA LYS A 2 10.41 -5.65 -36.43
C LYS A 2 11.20 -4.35 -36.23
N LYS A 3 10.56 -3.20 -35.99
CA LYS A 3 11.26 -1.90 -35.80
C LYS A 3 12.02 -1.77 -34.46
N LYS A 4 11.55 -2.39 -33.37
CA LYS A 4 12.22 -2.33 -32.05
C LYS A 4 13.40 -3.31 -31.99
N ILE A 5 13.26 -4.49 -32.59
CA ILE A 5 14.35 -5.46 -32.74
C ILE A 5 15.42 -4.94 -33.71
N LEU A 6 15.02 -4.26 -34.79
CA LEU A 6 15.97 -3.60 -35.70
C LEU A 6 16.70 -2.43 -35.02
N ALA A 7 16.03 -1.68 -34.14
CA ALA A 7 16.65 -0.63 -33.34
C ALA A 7 17.64 -1.19 -32.31
N ALA A 8 17.27 -2.26 -31.60
CA ALA A 8 18.17 -2.95 -30.67
C ALA A 8 19.37 -3.59 -31.40
N ALA A 9 19.17 -4.18 -32.58
CA ALA A 9 20.24 -4.73 -33.42
C ALA A 9 21.14 -3.64 -34.03
N LEU A 10 20.58 -2.48 -34.42
CA LEU A 10 21.37 -1.31 -34.85
C LEU A 10 22.21 -0.75 -33.70
N ILE A 11 21.65 -0.69 -32.48
CA ILE A 11 22.37 -0.24 -31.27
C ILE A 11 23.48 -1.24 -30.92
N LEU A 12 23.24 -2.55 -31.07
CA LEU A 12 24.23 -3.63 -30.92
C LEU A 12 25.38 -3.53 -31.93
N ALA A 13 25.10 -3.14 -33.18
CA ALA A 13 26.10 -2.99 -34.22
C ALA A 13 26.91 -1.68 -34.12
N LEU A 14 26.32 -0.62 -33.55
CA LEU A 14 26.92 0.72 -33.49
C LEU A 14 27.64 1.03 -32.17
N CYS A 15 27.27 0.38 -31.06
CA CYS A 15 27.85 0.63 -29.73
C CYS A 15 28.09 -0.69 -28.93
N PRO A 16 29.13 -1.48 -29.27
CA PRO A 16 29.38 -2.79 -28.64
C PRO A 16 29.70 -2.73 -27.13
N ARG A 17 30.07 -1.54 -26.63
CA ARG A 17 30.49 -1.31 -25.22
C ARG A 17 29.37 -0.79 -24.32
N ALA A 18 28.17 -0.53 -24.84
CA ALA A 18 27.01 -0.11 -24.04
C ALA A 18 26.29 -1.27 -23.32
N PHE A 19 26.80 -2.50 -23.44
CA PHE A 19 26.12 -3.74 -23.05
C PHE A 19 26.69 -4.39 -21.78
N ALA A 20 26.99 -3.59 -20.76
CA ALA A 20 27.35 -4.11 -19.44
C ALA A 20 26.25 -3.93 -18.37
N ASP A 21 25.15 -3.25 -18.70
CA ASP A 21 23.93 -3.23 -17.88
C ASP A 21 22.94 -4.23 -18.46
N MET A 22 22.74 -5.33 -17.74
CA MET A 22 21.93 -6.49 -18.17
C MET A 22 20.42 -6.20 -18.22
N ASP A 23 19.94 -5.05 -17.76
CA ASP A 23 18.49 -4.82 -17.61
C ASP A 23 17.75 -4.56 -18.92
N ILE A 24 18.35 -3.90 -19.92
CA ILE A 24 17.64 -3.69 -21.21
C ILE A 24 17.51 -5.00 -21.99
N LEU A 25 18.51 -5.87 -21.90
CA LEU A 25 18.46 -7.20 -22.52
C LEU A 25 17.50 -8.11 -21.75
N THR A 26 17.50 -8.02 -20.42
CA THR A 26 16.57 -8.76 -19.58
C THR A 26 15.15 -8.28 -19.80
N GLU A 27 14.87 -6.99 -19.80
CA GLU A 27 13.57 -6.38 -20.14
C GLU A 27 13.17 -6.64 -21.58
N SER A 28 14.09 -6.64 -22.54
CA SER A 28 13.75 -6.99 -23.94
C SER A 28 13.45 -8.48 -24.10
N VAL A 29 14.14 -9.34 -23.34
CA VAL A 29 13.85 -10.78 -23.27
C VAL A 29 12.57 -11.02 -22.47
N TYR A 30 12.29 -10.20 -21.45
CA TYR A 30 11.06 -10.19 -20.66
C TYR A 30 9.89 -9.74 -21.51
N ASP A 31 10.04 -8.70 -22.33
CA ASP A 31 9.05 -8.21 -23.28
C ASP A 31 8.82 -9.21 -24.41
N VAL A 32 9.87 -9.90 -24.89
CA VAL A 32 9.73 -10.96 -25.90
C VAL A 32 9.09 -12.22 -25.32
N LEU A 33 9.44 -12.63 -24.09
CA LEU A 33 8.79 -13.73 -23.38
C LEU A 33 7.37 -13.35 -22.98
N ALA A 34 7.09 -12.12 -22.56
CA ALA A 34 5.76 -11.64 -22.23
C ALA A 34 4.88 -11.45 -23.46
N ASP A 35 5.43 -10.99 -24.60
CA ASP A 35 4.72 -10.89 -25.88
C ASP A 35 4.50 -12.28 -26.49
N LYS A 36 5.43 -13.22 -26.30
CA LYS A 36 5.29 -14.61 -26.76
C LYS A 36 4.37 -15.42 -25.83
N ILE A 37 4.41 -15.21 -24.52
CA ILE A 37 3.40 -15.72 -23.58
C ILE A 37 2.05 -15.07 -23.84
N LYS A 38 1.96 -13.79 -24.23
CA LYS A 38 0.69 -13.16 -24.67
C LYS A 38 0.21 -13.65 -26.04
N GLY A 39 1.11 -14.17 -26.87
CA GLY A 39 0.81 -14.72 -28.20
C GLY A 39 0.50 -16.22 -28.19
N ASP A 40 1.14 -16.97 -27.30
CA ASP A 40 1.09 -18.43 -27.18
C ASP A 40 0.22 -18.89 -25.99
N ALA A 41 0.02 -18.07 -24.94
CA ALA A 41 -1.18 -18.23 -24.12
C ALA A 41 -2.33 -17.86 -25.05
N GLY A 42 -3.14 -18.86 -25.38
CA GLY A 42 -4.23 -18.77 -26.34
C GLY A 42 -5.03 -17.48 -26.22
N ASN A 43 -5.67 -17.10 -27.32
CA ASN A 43 -6.38 -15.84 -27.44
C ASN A 43 -7.26 -15.54 -26.21
N LEU A 44 -6.83 -14.64 -25.34
CA LEU A 44 -7.59 -14.26 -24.13
C LEU A 44 -8.90 -13.53 -24.47
N THR A 45 -9.18 -13.29 -25.75
CA THR A 45 -10.49 -12.82 -26.24
C THR A 45 -11.37 -13.96 -26.75
N ASP A 46 -10.86 -15.19 -26.83
CA ASP A 46 -11.62 -16.41 -27.10
C ASP A 46 -12.30 -16.87 -25.80
N PRO A 47 -13.64 -16.79 -25.73
CA PRO A 47 -14.39 -17.15 -24.53
C PRO A 47 -14.14 -18.57 -24.07
N ASP A 48 -13.94 -19.52 -24.99
CA ASP A 48 -13.77 -20.95 -24.68
C ASP A 48 -12.38 -21.21 -24.05
N TYR A 49 -11.36 -20.47 -24.50
CA TYR A 49 -10.02 -20.54 -23.92
C TYR A 49 -9.97 -19.87 -22.53
N LEU A 50 -10.66 -18.73 -22.39
CA LEU A 50 -10.78 -18.03 -21.10
C LEU A 50 -11.57 -18.87 -20.09
N GLU A 51 -12.63 -19.55 -20.53
CA GLU A 51 -13.41 -20.49 -19.72
C GLU A 51 -12.56 -21.66 -19.24
N LYS A 52 -11.77 -22.29 -20.12
CA LYS A 52 -10.79 -23.32 -19.72
C LYS A 52 -9.76 -22.81 -18.70
N LEU A 53 -9.22 -21.60 -18.90
CA LEU A 53 -8.23 -21.00 -18.00
C LEU A 53 -8.83 -20.76 -16.61
N ILE A 54 -10.07 -20.28 -16.56
CA ILE A 54 -10.81 -20.02 -15.32
C ILE A 54 -11.16 -21.34 -14.62
N VAL A 55 -11.59 -22.37 -15.35
CA VAL A 55 -11.91 -23.70 -14.79
C VAL A 55 -10.65 -24.37 -14.21
N SER A 56 -9.52 -24.39 -14.93
CA SER A 56 -8.27 -25.01 -14.44
C SER A 56 -7.69 -24.30 -13.21
N VAL A 57 -7.84 -22.97 -13.11
CA VAL A 57 -7.44 -22.21 -11.91
C VAL A 57 -8.43 -22.43 -10.76
N ALA A 58 -9.74 -22.49 -11.04
CA ALA A 58 -10.76 -22.75 -10.03
C ALA A 58 -10.68 -24.17 -9.44
N GLU A 59 -10.25 -25.16 -10.23
CA GLU A 59 -10.04 -26.55 -9.80
C GLU A 59 -8.69 -26.79 -9.11
N GLY A 60 -7.83 -25.77 -8.98
CA GLY A 60 -6.51 -25.89 -8.38
C GLY A 60 -5.48 -26.64 -9.22
N ALA A 61 -5.76 -26.81 -10.53
CA ALA A 61 -4.93 -27.53 -11.50
C ALA A 61 -4.03 -26.59 -12.32
N SER A 62 -3.52 -25.51 -11.70
CA SER A 62 -2.63 -24.54 -12.38
C SER A 62 -1.39 -25.18 -12.99
N ASP A 63 -0.94 -26.29 -12.41
CA ASP A 63 0.23 -27.05 -12.84
C ASP A 63 -0.02 -27.74 -14.20
N GLN A 64 -1.27 -28.09 -14.49
CA GLN A 64 -1.67 -28.75 -15.74
C GLN A 64 -1.55 -27.81 -16.95
N LEU A 65 -1.75 -26.50 -16.74
CA LEU A 65 -1.56 -25.47 -17.77
C LEU A 65 -0.07 -25.25 -18.09
N VAL A 66 0.76 -25.21 -17.04
CA VAL A 66 2.23 -25.17 -17.20
C VAL A 66 2.71 -26.44 -17.89
N GLN A 67 2.13 -27.59 -17.54
CA GLN A 67 2.41 -28.89 -18.16
C GLN A 67 2.00 -28.90 -19.64
N GLU A 68 0.81 -28.39 -20.03
CA GLU A 68 0.40 -28.29 -21.44
C GLU A 68 1.29 -27.35 -22.28
N ILE A 69 1.76 -26.24 -21.69
CA ILE A 69 2.71 -25.32 -22.34
C ILE A 69 4.07 -26.01 -22.54
N VAL A 70 4.49 -26.83 -21.58
CA VAL A 70 5.73 -27.62 -21.64
C VAL A 70 5.60 -28.82 -22.59
N ASP A 71 4.44 -29.47 -22.65
CA ASP A 71 4.19 -30.67 -23.46
C ASP A 71 3.94 -30.32 -24.94
N ASN A 72 3.41 -29.12 -25.23
CA ASN A 72 3.27 -28.58 -26.59
C ASN A 72 4.56 -27.87 -27.09
N TYR A 73 5.62 -27.87 -26.29
CA TYR A 73 6.90 -27.28 -26.65
C TYR A 73 7.69 -28.20 -27.60
N ASP A 74 7.64 -27.91 -28.90
CA ASP A 74 8.44 -28.59 -29.93
C ASP A 74 9.82 -27.92 -30.11
N PRO A 75 10.92 -28.52 -29.62
CA PRO A 75 12.25 -27.93 -29.69
C PRO A 75 12.83 -27.88 -31.12
N GLU A 76 12.25 -28.59 -32.11
CA GLU A 76 12.78 -28.57 -33.48
C GLU A 76 12.42 -27.29 -34.24
N ASN A 77 11.26 -26.67 -33.95
CA ASN A 77 10.83 -25.40 -34.53
C ASN A 77 11.63 -24.18 -34.03
N LEU A 78 12.40 -24.31 -32.95
CA LEU A 78 13.23 -23.24 -32.40
C LEU A 78 14.50 -22.93 -33.23
N LYS A 79 15.02 -23.89 -34.01
CA LYS A 79 16.28 -23.71 -34.76
C LYS A 79 16.20 -22.65 -35.86
N SER A 80 14.98 -22.29 -36.31
CA SER A 80 14.71 -21.27 -37.34
C SER A 80 14.48 -19.86 -36.80
N GLU A 81 14.28 -19.67 -35.49
CA GLU A 81 14.02 -18.34 -34.93
C GLU A 81 15.31 -17.63 -34.48
N ILE A 82 15.62 -16.52 -35.17
CA ILE A 82 16.81 -15.68 -34.97
C ILE A 82 16.94 -15.17 -33.51
N GLY A 83 15.82 -15.03 -32.77
CA GLY A 83 15.83 -14.56 -31.38
C GLY A 83 16.45 -15.53 -30.39
N MET A 84 16.23 -16.85 -30.55
CA MET A 84 16.74 -17.86 -29.61
C MET A 84 18.22 -18.18 -29.84
N LYS A 85 18.70 -18.15 -31.09
CA LYS A 85 20.14 -18.20 -31.39
C LYS A 85 20.92 -16.98 -30.87
N LEU A 86 20.23 -15.86 -30.66
CA LEU A 86 20.81 -14.66 -30.06
C LEU A 86 20.89 -14.80 -28.53
N LEU A 87 19.83 -15.33 -27.90
CA LEU A 87 19.79 -15.62 -26.46
C LEU A 87 20.80 -16.69 -26.00
N GLU A 88 20.94 -17.78 -26.76
CA GLU A 88 21.90 -18.86 -26.50
C GLU A 88 23.36 -18.37 -26.55
N LYS A 89 23.63 -17.30 -27.31
CA LYS A 89 24.95 -16.64 -27.37
C LYS A 89 25.16 -15.55 -26.32
N LEU A 90 24.10 -15.00 -25.74
CA LEU A 90 24.17 -13.84 -24.84
C LEU A 90 24.19 -14.23 -23.36
N VAL A 91 23.63 -15.38 -22.95
CA VAL A 91 23.62 -15.81 -21.54
C VAL A 91 23.97 -17.30 -21.38
N PRO A 92 25.27 -17.68 -21.45
CA PRO A 92 25.71 -19.08 -21.37
C PRO A 92 25.44 -19.77 -20.01
N ALA A 93 25.20 -18.99 -18.95
CA ALA A 93 25.00 -19.49 -17.58
C ALA A 93 23.57 -19.99 -17.30
N ALA A 94 22.61 -19.75 -18.21
CA ALA A 94 21.24 -20.27 -18.11
C ALA A 94 21.10 -21.66 -18.79
N ALA A 95 22.19 -22.43 -18.85
CA ALA A 95 22.22 -23.75 -19.49
C ALA A 95 21.45 -24.78 -18.64
N GLY A 96 20.13 -24.78 -18.76
CA GLY A 96 19.25 -25.80 -18.22
C GLY A 96 17.78 -25.39 -18.36
N PRO A 97 16.99 -26.03 -19.27
CA PRO A 97 15.55 -25.78 -19.41
C PRO A 97 14.78 -25.80 -18.08
N ILE A 98 15.24 -26.61 -17.11
CA ILE A 98 14.69 -26.77 -15.77
C ILE A 98 14.77 -25.49 -14.92
N GLY A 99 15.85 -24.70 -15.03
CA GLY A 99 16.01 -23.46 -14.27
C GLY A 99 15.09 -22.33 -14.74
N LEU A 100 14.76 -22.32 -16.03
CA LEU A 100 13.76 -21.45 -16.62
C LEU A 100 12.34 -21.88 -16.22
N ILE A 101 12.06 -23.19 -16.21
CA ILE A 101 10.75 -23.75 -15.80
C ILE A 101 10.46 -23.45 -14.32
N LEU A 102 11.43 -23.62 -13.41
CA LEU A 102 11.24 -23.33 -11.99
C LEU A 102 10.99 -21.84 -11.71
N LYS A 103 11.70 -20.94 -12.42
CA LYS A 103 11.43 -19.49 -12.32
C LYS A 103 10.06 -19.12 -12.89
N ALA A 104 9.67 -19.72 -14.01
CA ALA A 104 8.34 -19.52 -14.61
C ALA A 104 7.22 -20.00 -13.67
N SER A 105 7.41 -21.13 -12.98
CA SER A 105 6.47 -21.63 -11.97
C SER A 105 6.32 -20.69 -10.78
N THR A 106 7.43 -20.20 -10.21
CA THR A 106 7.38 -19.21 -9.11
C THR A 106 6.66 -17.93 -9.54
N TRP A 107 6.95 -17.42 -10.74
CA TRP A 107 6.29 -16.22 -11.26
C TRP A 107 4.81 -16.43 -11.56
N ALA A 108 4.41 -17.62 -12.02
CA ALA A 108 3.01 -17.97 -12.20
C ALA A 108 2.26 -17.98 -10.85
N HIS A 109 2.88 -18.51 -9.79
CA HIS A 109 2.33 -18.49 -8.45
C HIS A 109 2.21 -17.07 -7.86
N GLU A 110 3.26 -16.25 -7.98
CA GLU A 110 3.24 -14.85 -7.54
C GLU A 110 2.23 -14.01 -8.32
N GLY A 111 2.13 -14.23 -9.63
CA GLY A 111 1.14 -13.60 -10.50
C GLY A 111 -0.29 -13.97 -10.14
N THR A 112 -0.55 -15.26 -9.88
CA THR A 112 -1.87 -15.75 -9.44
C THR A 112 -2.27 -15.13 -8.11
N ARG A 113 -1.35 -15.04 -7.15
CA ARG A 113 -1.62 -14.42 -5.84
C ARG A 113 -1.88 -12.92 -5.96
N SER A 114 -1.10 -12.22 -6.77
CA SER A 114 -1.29 -10.79 -7.04
C SER A 114 -2.64 -10.51 -7.72
N TRP A 115 -3.06 -11.39 -8.63
CA TRP A 115 -4.37 -11.29 -9.29
C TRP A 115 -5.53 -11.52 -8.32
N LEU A 116 -5.42 -12.49 -7.42
CA LEU A 116 -6.41 -12.75 -6.38
C LEU A 116 -6.55 -11.58 -5.41
N ASP A 117 -5.43 -10.98 -4.98
CA ASP A 117 -5.45 -9.83 -4.09
C ASP A 117 -6.03 -8.58 -4.79
N TRP A 118 -5.73 -8.38 -6.08
CA TRP A 118 -6.36 -7.36 -6.92
C TRP A 118 -7.87 -7.59 -7.05
N ALA A 119 -8.31 -8.83 -7.27
CA ALA A 119 -9.72 -9.17 -7.40
C ALA A 119 -10.48 -8.91 -6.10
N LYS A 120 -9.92 -9.26 -4.93
CA LYS A 120 -10.50 -8.91 -3.61
C LYS A 120 -10.64 -7.40 -3.44
N ALA A 121 -9.59 -6.64 -3.77
CA ALA A 121 -9.58 -5.19 -3.63
C ALA A 121 -10.68 -4.55 -4.50
N ASN A 122 -10.78 -4.95 -5.77
CA ASN A 122 -11.83 -4.45 -6.66
C ASN A 122 -13.24 -4.83 -6.21
N ARG A 123 -13.45 -6.04 -5.69
CA ARG A 123 -14.77 -6.43 -5.16
C ARG A 123 -15.16 -5.64 -3.92
N MET A 124 -14.20 -5.30 -3.06
CA MET A 124 -14.46 -4.38 -1.94
C MET A 124 -14.74 -2.96 -2.40
N GLU A 125 -14.07 -2.47 -3.45
CA GLU A 125 -14.34 -1.16 -4.03
C GLU A 125 -15.73 -1.11 -4.70
N GLU A 126 -16.09 -2.14 -5.44
CA GLU A 126 -17.42 -2.33 -6.02
C GLU A 126 -18.49 -2.34 -4.93
N PHE A 127 -18.30 -3.12 -3.87
CA PHE A 127 -19.20 -3.14 -2.72
C PHE A 127 -19.33 -1.76 -2.05
N ASN A 128 -18.21 -1.06 -1.84
CA ASN A 128 -18.22 0.27 -1.25
C ASN A 128 -18.97 1.28 -2.13
N SER A 129 -18.77 1.25 -3.44
CA SER A 129 -19.44 2.16 -4.38
C SER A 129 -20.94 1.86 -4.51
N GLN A 130 -21.32 0.58 -4.62
CA GLN A 130 -22.71 0.18 -4.88
C GLN A 130 -23.57 0.15 -3.62
N VAL A 131 -22.98 -0.14 -2.45
CA VAL A 131 -23.70 -0.26 -1.17
C VAL A 131 -23.36 0.90 -0.24
N ILE A 132 -22.11 0.98 0.24
CA ILE A 132 -21.74 1.90 1.34
C ILE A 132 -21.95 3.37 0.97
N ASN A 133 -21.58 3.76 -0.25
CA ASN A 133 -21.64 5.15 -0.72
C ASN A 133 -22.98 5.53 -1.34
N ARG A 134 -23.85 4.56 -1.65
CA ARG A 134 -25.12 4.80 -2.34
C ARG A 134 -26.27 5.15 -1.40
N GLY A 135 -26.24 4.67 -0.15
CA GLY A 135 -27.27 4.92 0.85
C GLY A 135 -26.97 6.13 1.74
N ASN A 136 -27.82 7.16 1.70
CA ASN A 136 -27.76 8.31 2.62
C ASN A 136 -28.77 8.19 3.78
N THR A 137 -29.62 7.16 3.73
CA THR A 137 -30.57 6.79 4.79
C THR A 137 -30.44 5.30 5.09
N VAL A 138 -30.92 4.88 6.26
CA VAL A 138 -30.93 3.45 6.64
C VAL A 138 -31.72 2.63 5.61
N ALA A 139 -32.86 3.15 5.12
CA ALA A 139 -33.69 2.48 4.11
C ALA A 139 -32.99 2.34 2.75
N GLU A 140 -32.29 3.38 2.28
CA GLU A 140 -31.54 3.31 1.01
C GLU A 140 -30.34 2.38 1.11
N LEU A 141 -29.61 2.38 2.24
CA LEU A 141 -28.50 1.48 2.48
C LEU A 141 -28.97 0.02 2.57
N ASP A 142 -30.08 -0.24 3.26
CA ASP A 142 -30.69 -1.57 3.36
C ASP A 142 -31.15 -2.07 1.97
N ALA A 143 -31.74 -1.20 1.15
CA ALA A 143 -32.12 -1.53 -0.22
C ALA A 143 -30.89 -1.84 -1.10
N ALA A 144 -29.83 -1.03 -1.01
CA ALA A 144 -28.59 -1.24 -1.75
C ALA A 144 -27.88 -2.54 -1.34
N TRP A 145 -27.82 -2.84 -0.04
CA TRP A 145 -27.30 -4.11 0.48
C TRP A 145 -28.11 -5.31 -0.02
N ASN A 146 -29.43 -5.24 0.02
CA ASN A 146 -30.29 -6.33 -0.43
C ASN A 146 -30.15 -6.60 -1.92
N ASN A 147 -30.08 -5.54 -2.75
CA ASN A 147 -29.83 -5.67 -4.18
C ASN A 147 -28.45 -6.29 -4.44
N PHE A 148 -27.40 -5.77 -3.80
CA PHE A 148 -26.05 -6.32 -3.93
C PHE A 148 -25.97 -7.78 -3.45
N ASN A 149 -26.59 -8.13 -2.32
CA ASN A 149 -26.60 -9.49 -1.81
C ASN A 149 -27.38 -10.45 -2.73
N SER A 150 -28.50 -10.01 -3.31
CA SER A 150 -29.24 -10.76 -4.33
C SER A 150 -28.37 -10.97 -5.58
N ASP A 151 -27.78 -9.90 -6.09
CA ASP A 151 -27.07 -9.91 -7.37
C ASP A 151 -25.69 -10.54 -7.28
N PHE A 152 -25.01 -10.46 -6.13
CA PHE A 152 -23.62 -10.91 -5.97
C PHE A 152 -23.50 -12.24 -5.21
N ILE A 153 -24.26 -12.41 -4.12
CA ILE A 153 -24.14 -13.59 -3.25
C ILE A 153 -25.06 -14.72 -3.70
N GLN A 154 -26.26 -14.42 -4.21
CA GLN A 154 -27.22 -15.46 -4.62
C GLN A 154 -27.04 -15.94 -6.07
N THR A 155 -26.49 -15.14 -6.96
CA THR A 155 -26.24 -15.52 -8.37
C THR A 155 -24.95 -16.34 -8.57
N GLY A 156 -24.11 -16.46 -7.55
CA GLY A 156 -22.79 -17.09 -7.67
C GLY A 156 -21.72 -16.18 -8.29
N LEU A 157 -22.01 -14.90 -8.58
CA LEU A 157 -21.00 -13.95 -9.07
C LEU A 157 -19.84 -13.75 -8.08
N SER A 158 -20.08 -13.96 -6.78
CA SER A 158 -19.03 -14.04 -5.75
C SER A 158 -17.98 -15.14 -5.97
N ASP A 159 -18.29 -16.11 -6.83
CA ASP A 159 -17.45 -17.29 -7.07
C ASP A 159 -16.48 -17.04 -8.24
N THR A 160 -16.59 -15.88 -8.91
CA THR A 160 -15.67 -15.43 -9.97
C THR A 160 -14.54 -14.57 -9.39
N GLY A 161 -13.32 -15.10 -9.38
CA GLY A 161 -12.08 -14.36 -9.10
C GLY A 161 -11.64 -14.28 -7.64
N VAL A 162 -12.27 -15.03 -6.72
CA VAL A 162 -11.80 -15.20 -5.33
C VAL A 162 -11.72 -16.69 -5.02
N VAL A 163 -10.63 -17.15 -4.41
CA VAL A 163 -10.49 -18.56 -4.03
C VAL A 163 -11.61 -18.91 -3.04
N TYR A 164 -12.27 -20.06 -3.25
CA TYR A 164 -13.41 -20.51 -2.43
C TYR A 164 -13.11 -20.49 -0.92
N ALA A 165 -11.86 -20.77 -0.53
CA ALA A 165 -11.39 -20.75 0.86
C ALA A 165 -11.40 -19.36 1.50
N GLU A 166 -11.20 -18.28 0.74
CA GLU A 166 -11.07 -16.90 1.26
C GLU A 166 -12.39 -16.11 1.15
N ARG A 167 -13.39 -16.66 0.45
CA ARG A 167 -14.72 -16.07 0.26
C ARG A 167 -15.41 -15.72 1.58
N ALA A 168 -15.29 -16.58 2.59
CA ALA A 168 -15.93 -16.39 3.89
C ALA A 168 -15.39 -15.16 4.63
N ASP A 169 -14.10 -14.85 4.45
CA ASP A 169 -13.47 -13.68 5.08
C ASP A 169 -13.86 -12.40 4.34
N LEU A 170 -13.84 -12.38 3.01
CA LEU A 170 -14.32 -11.24 2.21
C LEU A 170 -15.78 -10.88 2.51
N ILE A 171 -16.68 -11.88 2.57
CA ILE A 171 -18.10 -11.66 2.92
C ILE A 171 -18.23 -11.12 4.37
N ARG A 172 -17.38 -11.57 5.29
CA ARG A 172 -17.38 -11.09 6.68
C ARG A 172 -16.97 -9.62 6.75
N GLU A 173 -15.97 -9.20 5.97
CA GLU A 173 -15.55 -7.80 5.86
C GLU A 173 -16.68 -6.92 5.30
N MET A 174 -17.32 -7.33 4.20
CA MET A 174 -18.46 -6.60 3.61
C MET A 174 -19.62 -6.44 4.60
N LYS A 175 -20.01 -7.52 5.29
CA LYS A 175 -21.06 -7.47 6.33
C LYS A 175 -20.71 -6.52 7.48
N THR A 176 -19.43 -6.50 7.88
CA THR A 176 -18.94 -5.62 8.95
C THR A 176 -19.01 -4.16 8.52
N ALA A 177 -18.54 -3.83 7.31
CA ALA A 177 -18.61 -2.48 6.74
C ALA A 177 -20.07 -1.98 6.62
N TYR A 178 -20.98 -2.82 6.13
CA TYR A 178 -22.42 -2.51 6.10
C TYR A 178 -22.99 -2.23 7.50
N ALA A 179 -22.73 -3.10 8.48
CA ALA A 179 -23.23 -2.94 9.84
C ALA A 179 -22.75 -1.64 10.51
N MET A 180 -21.48 -1.27 10.29
CA MET A 180 -20.93 -0.01 10.78
C MET A 180 -21.61 1.20 10.13
N ARG A 181 -21.73 1.22 8.80
CA ARG A 181 -22.38 2.33 8.07
C ARG A 181 -23.85 2.47 8.44
N ARG A 182 -24.57 1.36 8.59
CA ARG A 182 -25.97 1.34 9.02
C ARG A 182 -26.15 1.95 10.40
N LYS A 183 -25.27 1.61 11.35
CA LYS A 183 -25.29 2.17 12.72
C LYS A 183 -25.04 3.67 12.73
N GLU A 184 -24.12 4.16 11.89
CA GLU A 184 -23.85 5.59 11.73
C GLU A 184 -25.08 6.35 11.22
N LEU A 185 -25.70 5.88 10.14
CA LEU A 185 -26.90 6.50 9.56
C LEU A 185 -28.08 6.48 10.55
N GLN A 186 -28.25 5.39 11.30
CA GLN A 186 -29.27 5.30 12.35
C GLN A 186 -29.07 6.38 13.43
N LEU A 187 -27.83 6.56 13.91
CA LEU A 187 -27.51 7.61 14.89
C LEU A 187 -27.77 9.01 14.35
N GLU A 188 -27.54 9.25 13.06
CA GLU A 188 -27.83 10.53 12.43
C GLU A 188 -29.34 10.78 12.31
N GLU A 189 -30.11 9.77 11.93
CA GLU A 189 -31.57 9.81 11.87
C GLU A 189 -32.18 10.03 13.26
N ASP A 190 -31.70 9.33 14.28
CA ASP A 190 -32.11 9.51 15.67
C ASP A 190 -31.83 10.94 16.17
N ARG A 191 -30.69 11.53 15.79
CA ARG A 191 -30.36 12.94 16.11
C ARG A 191 -31.32 13.91 15.42
N LYS A 192 -31.60 13.71 14.12
CA LYS A 192 -32.56 14.53 13.37
C LYS A 192 -33.96 14.45 13.98
N ASN A 193 -34.40 13.24 14.33
CA ASN A 193 -35.69 13.00 14.97
C ASN A 193 -35.76 13.59 16.38
N ALA A 194 -34.69 13.51 17.18
CA ALA A 194 -34.62 14.14 18.50
C ALA A 194 -34.73 15.67 18.43
N VAL A 195 -34.08 16.31 17.44
CA VAL A 195 -34.20 17.76 17.21
C VAL A 195 -35.61 18.12 16.77
N LYS A 196 -36.20 17.39 15.83
CA LYS A 196 -37.60 17.58 15.38
C LYS A 196 -38.58 17.43 16.54
N ALA A 197 -38.46 16.37 17.34
CA ALA A 197 -39.29 16.15 18.53
C ALA A 197 -39.15 17.28 19.57
N LYS A 198 -37.95 17.82 19.76
CA LYS A 198 -37.70 18.97 20.65
C LYS A 198 -38.33 20.27 20.11
N VAL A 199 -38.29 20.49 18.79
CA VAL A 199 -38.95 21.64 18.15
C VAL A 199 -40.46 21.52 18.24
N GLU A 200 -41.03 20.35 17.95
CA GLU A 200 -42.46 20.07 18.08
C GLU A 200 -42.94 20.21 19.54
N ALA A 201 -42.18 19.72 20.51
CA ALA A 201 -42.48 19.89 21.93
C ALA A 201 -42.48 21.38 22.34
N LYS A 202 -41.52 22.17 21.86
CA LYS A 202 -41.48 23.63 22.09
C LYS A 202 -42.68 24.34 21.43
N GLN A 203 -43.04 23.97 20.21
CA GLN A 203 -44.19 24.55 19.52
C GLN A 203 -45.52 24.19 20.21
N ARG A 204 -45.68 22.94 20.69
CA ARG A 204 -46.83 22.52 21.50
C ARG A 204 -46.90 23.30 22.82
N ALA A 205 -45.79 23.43 23.53
CA ALA A 205 -45.72 24.23 24.76
C ALA A 205 -46.07 25.71 24.51
N TYR A 206 -45.56 26.31 23.44
CA TYR A 206 -45.85 27.70 23.09
C TYR A 206 -47.33 27.94 22.74
N LYS A 207 -47.95 27.04 21.94
CA LYS A 207 -49.38 27.09 21.64
C LYS A 207 -50.22 26.95 22.91
N TYR A 208 -49.84 26.04 23.82
CA TYR A 208 -50.51 25.84 25.10
C TYR A 208 -50.41 27.08 26.01
N PHE A 209 -49.23 27.71 26.13
CA PHE A 209 -49.07 28.94 26.91
C PHE A 209 -49.86 30.13 26.33
N ARG A 210 -49.93 30.28 25.00
CA ARG A 210 -50.79 31.30 24.38
C ARG A 210 -52.26 31.06 24.66
N TRP A 211 -52.71 29.81 24.60
CA TRP A 211 -54.08 29.45 24.94
C TRP A 211 -54.40 29.75 26.41
N LEU A 212 -53.54 29.32 27.35
CA LEU A 212 -53.68 29.63 28.79
C LEU A 212 -53.75 31.14 29.06
N LYS A 213 -52.92 31.93 28.37
CA LYS A 213 -52.95 33.40 28.47
C LYS A 213 -54.29 33.98 27.99
N LYS A 214 -54.79 33.54 26.83
CA LYS A 214 -56.05 34.03 26.24
C LYS A 214 -57.26 33.61 27.07
N ASP A 215 -57.28 32.37 27.57
CA ASP A 215 -58.32 31.86 28.47
C ASP A 215 -58.36 32.63 29.80
N ALA A 216 -57.20 32.87 30.42
CA ALA A 216 -57.10 33.69 31.62
C ALA A 216 -57.57 35.14 31.40
N GLN A 217 -57.26 35.71 30.23
CA GLN A 217 -57.71 37.06 29.86
C GLN A 217 -59.23 37.11 29.67
N LEU A 218 -59.82 36.19 28.91
CA LEU A 218 -61.27 36.13 28.70
C LEU A 218 -62.05 35.91 30.00
N LYS A 219 -61.54 35.06 30.90
CA LYS A 219 -62.14 34.85 32.23
C LYS A 219 -62.06 36.12 33.08
N ALA A 220 -60.94 36.83 33.06
CA ALA A 220 -60.79 38.09 33.77
C ALA A 220 -61.72 39.18 33.22
N GLU A 221 -61.80 39.32 31.89
CA GLU A 221 -62.70 40.26 31.20
C GLU A 221 -64.18 39.95 31.48
N GLY A 222 -64.57 38.68 31.46
CA GLY A 222 -65.91 38.23 31.83
C GLY A 222 -66.27 38.58 33.28
N VAL A 223 -65.36 38.31 34.22
CA VAL A 223 -65.53 38.70 35.64
C VAL A 223 -65.62 40.21 35.80
N VAL A 224 -64.80 40.99 35.09
CA VAL A 224 -64.86 42.45 35.09
C VAL A 224 -66.22 42.96 34.58
N SER A 225 -66.73 42.36 33.49
CA SER A 225 -68.05 42.70 32.93
C SER A 225 -69.17 42.40 33.93
N MET A 226 -69.14 41.21 34.56
CA MET A 226 -70.12 40.82 35.57
C MET A 226 -70.07 41.72 36.81
N LEU A 227 -68.89 42.12 37.28
CA LEU A 227 -68.73 43.06 38.39
C LEU A 227 -69.35 44.44 38.04
N LYS A 228 -69.12 44.94 36.82
CA LYS A 228 -69.72 46.21 36.35
C LYS A 228 -71.24 46.16 36.31
N ILE A 229 -71.81 45.09 35.73
CA ILE A 229 -73.26 44.95 35.57
C ILE A 229 -73.96 44.75 36.92
N THR A 230 -73.31 44.09 37.87
CA THR A 230 -73.85 43.87 39.23
C THR A 230 -73.58 45.02 40.19
N GLY A 231 -72.96 46.12 39.72
CA GLY A 231 -72.63 47.30 40.54
C GLY A 231 -71.54 47.06 41.59
N GLN A 232 -70.77 45.97 41.48
CA GLN A 232 -69.66 45.69 42.39
C GLN A 232 -68.37 46.39 41.92
N PRO A 233 -67.53 46.91 42.83
CA PRO A 233 -66.32 47.62 42.45
C PRO A 233 -65.31 46.69 41.78
N VAL A 234 -64.81 47.11 40.61
CA VAL A 234 -63.83 46.37 39.81
C VAL A 234 -62.42 46.56 40.39
N THR A 235 -62.15 45.97 41.54
CA THR A 235 -60.82 45.98 42.16
C THR A 235 -60.05 44.71 41.79
N ARG A 236 -58.71 44.80 41.80
CA ARG A 236 -57.82 43.65 41.58
C ARG A 236 -58.12 42.49 42.53
N GLU A 237 -58.51 42.80 43.76
CA GLU A 237 -58.81 41.84 44.80
C GLU A 237 -60.13 41.10 44.54
N ASN A 238 -61.17 41.82 44.08
CA ASN A 238 -62.46 41.23 43.70
C ASN A 238 -62.35 40.36 42.44
N VAL A 239 -61.61 40.81 41.42
CA VAL A 239 -61.34 40.00 40.22
C VAL A 239 -60.56 38.74 40.60
N ARG A 240 -59.54 38.86 41.46
CA ARG A 240 -58.75 37.72 41.92
C ARG A 240 -59.58 36.75 42.79
N LYS A 241 -60.46 37.26 43.65
CA LYS A 241 -61.37 36.45 44.46
C LYS A 241 -62.33 35.67 43.57
N ALA A 242 -63.01 36.33 42.63
CA ALA A 242 -63.94 35.69 41.71
C ALA A 242 -63.27 34.74 40.69
N LEU A 243 -61.95 34.87 40.43
CA LEU A 243 -61.21 33.91 39.60
C LEU A 243 -60.64 32.71 40.38
N LYS A 244 -60.43 32.84 41.70
CA LYS A 244 -59.79 31.80 42.54
C LYS A 244 -60.77 31.03 43.41
N ASP A 245 -61.90 31.64 43.77
CA ASP A 245 -62.92 31.07 44.63
C ASP A 245 -64.19 30.76 43.80
N PRO A 246 -64.48 29.48 43.51
CA PRO A 246 -65.67 29.07 42.76
C PRO A 246 -66.98 29.54 43.40
N ALA A 247 -67.05 29.65 44.73
CA ALA A 247 -68.25 30.12 45.41
C ALA A 247 -68.51 31.61 45.11
N ALA A 248 -67.46 32.43 45.17
CA ALA A 248 -67.53 33.84 44.81
C ALA A 248 -67.89 34.06 43.33
N HIS A 249 -67.38 33.21 42.42
CA HIS A 249 -67.73 33.27 40.99
C HIS A 249 -69.22 32.97 40.76
N ASN A 250 -69.73 31.89 41.35
CA ASN A 250 -71.11 31.46 41.16
C ASN A 250 -72.11 32.47 41.74
N GLU A 251 -71.77 33.11 42.87
CA GLU A 251 -72.58 34.18 43.43
C GLU A 251 -72.64 35.40 42.50
N LEU A 252 -71.51 35.77 41.89
CA LEU A 252 -71.42 36.87 40.92
C LEU A 252 -72.25 36.60 39.67
N VAL A 253 -72.18 35.38 39.10
CA VAL A 253 -72.99 34.97 37.94
C VAL A 253 -74.49 35.03 38.25
N LYS A 254 -74.90 34.57 39.43
CA LYS A 254 -76.31 34.60 39.85
C LYS A 254 -76.85 36.03 39.91
N LYS A 255 -76.06 36.97 40.44
CA LYS A 255 -76.43 38.40 40.48
C LYS A 255 -76.47 39.02 39.09
N TRP A 256 -75.55 38.63 38.20
CA TRP A 256 -75.47 39.13 36.84
C TRP A 256 -76.74 38.81 36.02
N TRP A 257 -77.23 37.57 36.07
CA TRP A 257 -78.45 37.17 35.35
C TRP A 257 -79.70 37.96 35.78
N VAL A 258 -79.84 38.27 37.07
CA VAL A 258 -80.95 39.08 37.58
C VAL A 258 -80.99 40.47 36.96
N GLU A 259 -79.83 41.10 36.75
CA GLU A 259 -79.74 42.44 36.15
C GLU A 259 -79.95 42.42 34.64
N VAL A 260 -79.53 41.35 33.96
CA VAL A 260 -79.81 41.16 32.52
C VAL A 260 -81.31 40.98 32.25
N ASP A 261 -82.01 40.20 33.08
CA ASP A 261 -83.46 39.97 32.93
C ASP A 261 -84.28 41.24 33.22
N LYS A 262 -83.85 42.07 34.20
CA LYS A 262 -84.44 43.39 34.44
C LYS A 262 -84.31 44.31 33.22
N ALA A 263 -83.15 44.30 32.55
CA ALA A 263 -82.92 45.11 31.37
C ALA A 263 -83.76 44.66 30.16
N ALA A 264 -84.04 43.36 30.04
CA ALA A 264 -84.89 42.80 29.00
C ALA A 264 -86.39 43.10 29.24
N GLN A 265 -86.85 43.07 30.48
CA GLN A 265 -88.26 43.34 30.84
C GLN A 265 -88.65 44.83 30.75
N ALA A 266 -87.67 45.74 30.76
CA ALA A 266 -87.91 47.18 30.72
C ALA A 266 -88.28 47.75 29.32
N LYS A 267 -88.38 46.93 28.26
CA LYS A 267 -88.67 47.40 26.89
C LYS A 267 -89.97 46.81 26.33
N GLY A 268 -91.09 47.51 26.54
CA GLY A 268 -92.40 47.28 25.88
C GLY A 268 -92.76 48.37 24.86
N GLU A 269 -93.48 47.95 23.80
CA GLU A 269 -94.23 48.66 22.74
C GLU A 269 -93.64 49.93 22.06
N VAL A 270 -93.45 49.82 20.74
CA VAL A 270 -92.82 50.79 19.84
C VAL A 270 -93.78 51.94 19.48
N LYS A 271 -93.70 53.05 20.22
CA LYS A 271 -93.71 54.38 19.58
C LYS A 271 -92.42 54.49 18.78
N LEU A 272 -92.44 55.10 17.58
CA LEU A 272 -91.18 55.48 16.93
C LEU A 272 -90.39 56.24 17.98
N PRO A 273 -89.20 55.72 18.37
CA PRO A 273 -88.51 56.29 19.49
C PRO A 273 -88.21 57.75 19.15
N PRO A 274 -88.31 58.70 20.12
CA PRO A 274 -87.50 59.91 20.02
C PRO A 274 -86.12 59.45 19.58
N SER A 275 -85.49 60.14 18.63
CA SER A 275 -84.26 59.64 17.98
C SER A 275 -83.11 59.35 18.98
N GLY A 276 -83.33 59.68 20.26
CA GLY A 276 -82.35 59.71 21.33
C GLY A 276 -81.66 61.07 21.37
N ASP A 277 -81.95 61.94 20.40
CA ASP A 277 -81.38 63.25 20.24
C ASP A 277 -82.44 64.35 20.43
N PRO A 278 -82.45 65.01 21.61
CA PRO A 278 -83.38 66.09 21.93
C PRO A 278 -83.39 67.23 20.91
N GLU A 279 -82.30 67.44 20.18
CA GLU A 279 -82.18 68.51 19.18
C GLU A 279 -82.74 68.09 17.81
N LEU A 280 -82.59 66.82 17.40
CA LEU A 280 -83.29 66.29 16.22
C LEU A 280 -84.81 66.29 16.44
N ASP A 281 -85.25 65.93 17.65
CA ASP A 281 -86.65 65.99 18.04
C ASP A 281 -87.18 67.45 18.06
N LYS A 282 -86.34 68.43 18.43
CA LYS A 282 -86.65 69.88 18.29
C LYS A 282 -86.73 70.31 16.83
N ALA A 283 -85.82 69.89 15.95
CA ALA A 283 -85.87 70.20 14.53
C ALA A 283 -87.15 69.63 13.88
N VAL A 284 -87.52 68.39 14.22
CA VAL A 284 -88.78 67.75 13.80
C VAL A 284 -89.99 68.52 14.35
N ALA A 285 -89.93 68.99 15.60
CA ALA A 285 -90.97 69.85 16.17
C ALA A 285 -91.07 71.21 15.43
N ILE A 286 -89.95 71.84 15.06
CA ILE A 286 -89.92 73.09 14.28
C ILE A 286 -90.53 72.88 12.88
N VAL A 287 -90.21 71.76 12.20
CA VAL A 287 -90.84 71.37 10.92
C VAL A 287 -92.34 71.12 11.06
N SER A 288 -92.80 70.60 12.20
CA SER A 288 -94.24 70.43 12.45
C SER A 288 -94.96 71.77 12.68
N VAL A 289 -94.27 72.75 13.27
CA VAL A 289 -94.79 74.12 13.49
C VAL A 289 -94.83 74.91 12.18
N SER A 290 -93.90 74.69 11.25
CA SER A 290 -93.86 75.35 9.94
C SER A 290 -95.07 75.00 9.03
N ARG A 291 -95.86 73.98 9.40
CA ARG A 291 -97.09 73.59 8.71
C ARG A 291 -98.33 74.31 9.22
N LYS A 292 -98.23 75.08 10.31
CA LYS A 292 -99.33 75.87 10.84
C LYS A 292 -99.52 77.14 9.98
N PRO A 293 -100.76 77.62 9.78
CA PRO A 293 -101.01 78.86 9.05
C PRO A 293 -100.30 80.03 9.72
N VAL A 294 -99.58 80.85 8.93
CA VAL A 294 -98.98 82.09 9.41
C VAL A 294 -100.10 83.11 9.60
N ALA A 295 -100.10 83.86 10.70
CA ALA A 295 -101.11 84.89 10.95
C ALA A 295 -101.14 85.91 9.79
N GLU A 296 -102.34 86.22 9.28
CA GLU A 296 -102.54 87.15 8.16
C GLU A 296 -101.76 88.46 8.38
N ASN A 297 -101.01 88.90 7.36
CA ASN A 297 -100.22 90.13 7.33
C ASN A 297 -98.89 90.18 8.12
N THR A 298 -98.32 89.04 8.54
CA THR A 298 -96.98 89.01 9.16
C THR A 298 -95.92 88.37 8.27
N THR A 299 -94.70 88.91 8.28
CA THR A 299 -93.53 88.27 7.67
C THR A 299 -93.09 87.10 8.56
N PRO A 300 -92.94 85.87 8.02
CA PRO A 300 -92.46 84.75 8.82
C PRO A 300 -91.10 85.06 9.43
N ASP A 301 -90.98 84.74 10.72
CA ASP A 301 -89.70 84.77 11.40
C ASP A 301 -88.93 83.49 11.07
N TYR A 302 -87.95 83.60 10.17
CA TYR A 302 -87.04 82.50 9.84
C TYR A 302 -85.89 82.35 10.85
N GLY A 303 -85.77 83.24 11.83
CA GLY A 303 -84.70 83.25 12.83
C GLY A 303 -84.49 81.90 13.53
N PRO A 304 -85.54 81.24 14.04
CA PRO A 304 -85.43 79.92 14.66
C PRO A 304 -84.91 78.83 13.70
N LEU A 305 -85.31 78.86 12.42
CA LEU A 305 -84.82 77.90 11.42
C LEU A 305 -83.33 78.10 11.13
N ILE A 306 -82.88 79.35 11.06
CA ILE A 306 -81.46 79.68 10.83
C ILE A 306 -80.61 79.37 12.06
N GLN A 307 -81.12 79.60 13.26
CA GLN A 307 -80.47 79.20 14.50
C GLN A 307 -80.27 77.68 14.53
N GLU A 308 -81.30 76.91 14.21
CA GLU A 308 -81.23 75.45 14.17
C GLU A 308 -80.28 74.96 13.06
N TYR A 309 -80.27 75.64 11.92
CA TYR A 309 -79.31 75.37 10.84
C TYR A 309 -77.86 75.57 11.30
N GLY A 310 -77.59 76.67 12.01
CA GLY A 310 -76.28 76.95 12.60
C GLY A 310 -75.86 75.91 13.64
N LEU A 311 -76.78 75.52 14.53
CA LEU A 311 -76.53 74.47 15.53
C LEU A 311 -76.19 73.13 14.88
N ASN A 312 -76.90 72.73 13.82
CA ASN A 312 -76.59 71.50 13.10
C ASN A 312 -75.26 71.57 12.34
N SER A 313 -74.88 72.74 11.82
CA SER A 313 -73.53 72.98 11.28
C SER A 313 -72.45 72.83 12.35
N ASP A 314 -72.65 73.39 13.54
CA ASP A 314 -71.70 73.26 14.66
C ASP A 314 -71.59 71.80 15.15
N ARG A 315 -72.71 71.06 15.13
CA ARG A 315 -72.74 69.63 15.43
C ARG A 315 -72.00 68.80 14.39
N LEU A 316 -72.09 69.16 13.11
CA LEU A 316 -71.30 68.54 12.04
C LEU A 316 -69.80 68.83 12.23
N LEU A 317 -69.42 70.08 12.55
CA LEU A 317 -68.03 70.46 12.82
C LEU A 317 -67.43 69.73 14.02
N THR A 318 -68.26 69.43 15.03
CA THR A 318 -67.86 68.66 16.22
C THR A 318 -68.00 67.15 16.04
N SER A 319 -68.35 66.67 14.83
CA SER A 319 -68.63 65.26 14.52
C SER A 319 -69.68 64.60 15.43
N ASN A 320 -70.59 65.40 16.00
CA ASN A 320 -71.70 64.93 16.82
C ASN A 320 -72.88 64.41 15.98
N ILE A 321 -72.91 64.74 14.68
CA ILE A 321 -73.84 64.18 13.68
C ILE A 321 -73.07 63.80 12.42
N SER A 322 -73.60 62.85 11.66
CA SER A 322 -73.02 62.45 10.37
C SER A 322 -73.31 63.48 9.27
N SER A 323 -72.58 63.42 8.15
CA SER A 323 -72.87 64.24 6.97
C SER A 323 -74.25 63.96 6.39
N ASP A 324 -74.69 62.71 6.42
CA ASP A 324 -76.00 62.29 5.93
C ASP A 324 -77.11 62.84 6.82
N GLU A 325 -76.92 62.79 8.13
CA GLU A 325 -77.82 63.38 9.12
C GLU A 325 -77.88 64.90 8.97
N TYR A 326 -76.74 65.58 8.83
CA TYR A 326 -76.71 67.01 8.54
C TYR A 326 -77.45 67.34 7.23
N ASN A 327 -77.21 66.58 6.16
CA ASN A 327 -77.88 66.78 4.88
C ASN A 327 -79.40 66.58 4.97
N GLN A 328 -79.86 65.60 5.76
CA GLN A 328 -81.28 65.36 6.01
C GLN A 328 -81.91 66.50 6.80
N VAL A 329 -81.28 66.94 7.89
CA VAL A 329 -81.76 68.06 8.72
C VAL A 329 -81.76 69.37 7.91
N ARG A 330 -80.67 69.66 7.19
CA ARG A 330 -80.57 70.77 6.25
C ARG A 330 -81.71 70.77 5.24
N GLY A 331 -81.98 69.62 4.62
CA GLY A 331 -83.08 69.44 3.67
C GLY A 331 -84.44 69.72 4.30
N ALA A 332 -84.67 69.20 5.51
CA ALA A 332 -85.90 69.42 6.27
C ALA A 332 -86.10 70.89 6.67
N LEU A 333 -85.05 71.58 7.13
CA LEU A 333 -85.10 73.00 7.50
C LEU A 333 -85.34 73.89 6.27
N ARG A 334 -84.68 73.61 5.14
CA ARG A 334 -84.93 74.32 3.87
C ARG A 334 -86.37 74.10 3.37
N ALA A 335 -86.88 72.88 3.46
CA ALA A 335 -88.27 72.58 3.13
C ALA A 335 -89.26 73.30 4.08
N ALA A 336 -88.95 73.38 5.38
CA ALA A 336 -89.76 74.12 6.36
C ALA A 336 -89.78 75.62 6.06
N ALA A 337 -88.64 76.23 5.74
CA ALA A 337 -88.55 77.63 5.31
C ALA A 337 -89.38 77.88 4.06
N ARG A 338 -89.34 76.96 3.09
CA ARG A 338 -90.14 77.06 1.86
C ARG A 338 -91.63 76.99 2.15
N ASN A 339 -92.05 76.05 3.01
CA ASN A 339 -93.45 75.94 3.42
C ASN A 339 -93.94 77.22 4.12
N MET A 340 -93.11 77.84 4.98
CA MET A 340 -93.44 79.12 5.62
C MET A 340 -93.62 80.25 4.61
N LEU A 341 -92.77 80.32 3.58
CA LEU A 341 -92.93 81.27 2.47
C LEU A 341 -94.25 81.04 1.73
N ASP A 342 -94.52 79.79 1.32
CA ASP A 342 -95.71 79.44 0.55
C ASP A 342 -96.99 79.77 1.34
N GLN A 343 -97.01 79.49 2.66
CA GLN A 343 -98.12 79.85 3.56
C GLN A 343 -98.26 81.37 3.74
N ALA A 344 -97.16 82.12 3.87
CA ALA A 344 -97.21 83.57 4.00
C ALA A 344 -97.64 84.28 2.71
N GLN A 345 -97.37 83.67 1.55
CA GLN A 345 -97.81 84.20 0.26
C GLN A 345 -99.24 83.78 -0.10
N ALA A 346 -99.76 82.67 0.46
CA ALA A 346 -101.09 82.12 0.17
C ALA A 346 -102.25 83.15 0.17
N PRO A 347 -102.38 84.05 1.17
CA PRO A 347 -103.45 85.05 1.20
C PRO A 347 -103.38 86.06 0.04
N TYR A 348 -102.21 86.20 -0.59
CA TYR A 348 -101.94 87.18 -1.63
C TYR A 348 -101.99 86.60 -3.04
N TYR A 349 -102.26 85.29 -3.23
CA TYR A 349 -102.34 84.64 -4.56
C TYR A 349 -103.69 84.83 -5.27
N GLY A 350 -104.66 85.50 -4.64
CA GLY A 350 -105.97 85.77 -5.25
C GLY A 350 -105.89 86.73 -6.44
N TYR A 351 -106.50 86.36 -7.57
CA TYR A 351 -106.66 87.24 -8.73
C TYR A 351 -107.68 88.33 -8.40
N THR A 352 -107.24 89.58 -8.30
CA THR A 352 -108.11 90.74 -8.08
C THR A 352 -108.01 91.69 -9.28
N MET A 353 -109.16 92.21 -9.72
CA MET A 353 -109.25 93.23 -10.77
C MET A 353 -108.90 94.64 -10.24
N ASP A 354 -108.75 94.80 -8.92
CA ASP A 354 -108.29 96.04 -8.28
C ASP A 354 -106.77 96.16 -8.44
N LYS A 355 -106.34 97.11 -9.28
CA LYS A 355 -104.91 97.37 -9.58
C LYS A 355 -104.12 97.79 -8.34
N GLU A 356 -104.70 98.54 -7.41
CA GLU A 356 -104.00 98.95 -6.19
C GLU A 356 -103.85 97.80 -5.21
N LEU A 357 -104.90 96.98 -5.03
CA LEU A 357 -104.83 95.80 -4.19
C LEU A 357 -103.88 94.75 -4.78
N SER A 358 -103.88 94.58 -6.11
CA SER A 358 -102.93 93.71 -6.82
C SER A 358 -101.48 94.17 -6.63
N ALA A 359 -101.20 95.46 -6.77
CA ALA A 359 -99.86 96.04 -6.52
C ALA A 359 -99.43 95.90 -5.05
N ARG A 360 -100.35 96.10 -4.09
CA ARG A 360 -100.10 95.88 -2.66
C ARG A 360 -99.81 94.40 -2.34
N ASN A 361 -100.60 93.49 -2.90
CA ASN A 361 -100.40 92.04 -2.74
C ASN A 361 -99.09 91.58 -3.38
N GLN A 362 -98.74 92.10 -4.56
CA GLN A 362 -97.45 91.83 -5.21
C GLN A 362 -96.29 92.33 -4.36
N LYS A 363 -96.32 93.59 -3.89
CA LYS A 363 -95.30 94.13 -3.00
C LYS A 363 -95.14 93.29 -1.74
N LYS A 364 -96.25 92.82 -1.14
CA LYS A 364 -96.22 91.91 0.00
C LYS A 364 -95.57 90.57 -0.34
N ARG A 365 -95.89 89.95 -1.47
CA ARG A 365 -95.22 88.70 -1.90
C ARG A 365 -93.73 88.89 -2.13
N GLU A 366 -93.32 90.02 -2.71
CA GLU A 366 -91.91 90.39 -2.90
C GLU A 366 -91.20 90.61 -1.56
N GLU A 367 -91.84 91.26 -0.59
CA GLU A 367 -91.34 91.39 0.79
C GLU A 367 -91.15 90.02 1.46
N GLN A 368 -92.12 89.10 1.31
CA GLN A 368 -92.02 87.73 1.84
C GLN A 368 -90.90 86.93 1.17
N LEU A 369 -90.79 87.03 -0.16
CA LEU A 369 -89.75 86.35 -0.93
C LEU A 369 -88.36 86.91 -0.60
N ALA A 370 -88.23 88.22 -0.41
CA ALA A 370 -86.98 88.85 0.01
C ALA A 370 -86.55 88.38 1.41
N ALA A 371 -87.49 88.24 2.36
CA ALA A 371 -87.21 87.68 3.69
C ALA A 371 -86.75 86.21 3.62
N TYR A 372 -87.42 85.39 2.80
CA TYR A 372 -87.00 84.01 2.54
C TYR A 372 -85.61 83.95 1.89
N ASN A 373 -85.35 84.73 0.84
CA ASN A 373 -84.06 84.75 0.15
C ASN A 373 -82.93 85.22 1.07
N ASN A 374 -83.18 86.22 1.93
CA ASN A 374 -82.21 86.66 2.95
C ASN A 374 -81.91 85.54 3.95
N SER A 375 -82.93 84.81 4.40
CA SER A 375 -82.76 83.64 5.26
C SER A 375 -81.97 82.52 4.56
N PHE A 376 -82.32 82.21 3.31
CA PHE A 376 -81.66 81.19 2.51
C PHE A 376 -80.19 81.54 2.26
N GLY A 377 -79.91 82.81 1.95
CA GLY A 377 -78.54 83.32 1.82
C GLY A 377 -77.70 83.13 3.09
N LYS A 378 -78.28 83.35 4.28
CA LYS A 378 -77.60 83.06 5.56
C LYS A 378 -77.32 81.57 5.77
N ALA A 379 -78.21 80.68 5.32
CA ALA A 379 -77.97 79.24 5.36
C ALA A 379 -76.87 78.81 4.37
N ASP A 380 -76.84 79.43 3.18
CA ASP A 380 -75.77 79.21 2.19
C ASP A 380 -74.41 79.74 2.69
N GLU A 381 -74.39 80.86 3.41
CA GLU A 381 -73.18 81.35 4.10
C GLU A 381 -72.64 80.34 5.13
N ILE A 382 -73.54 79.66 5.86
CA ILE A 382 -73.16 78.59 6.79
C ILE A 382 -72.56 77.39 6.03
N ASP A 383 -73.23 76.92 4.97
CA ASP A 383 -72.72 75.84 4.12
C ASP A 383 -71.35 76.22 3.48
N GLN A 384 -71.19 77.48 3.07
CA GLN A 384 -69.93 77.98 2.51
C GLN A 384 -68.81 77.96 3.55
N ARG A 385 -69.10 78.37 4.80
CA ARG A 385 -68.12 78.25 5.91
C ARG A 385 -67.73 76.80 6.18
N LEU A 386 -68.68 75.86 6.17
CA LEU A 386 -68.39 74.42 6.27
C LEU A 386 -67.50 73.95 5.12
N SER A 387 -67.78 74.40 3.89
CA SER A 387 -66.95 74.10 2.71
C SER A 387 -65.52 74.63 2.86
N ASP A 388 -65.35 75.84 3.39
CA ASP A 388 -64.03 76.43 3.61
C ASP A 388 -63.28 75.72 4.76
N TYR A 389 -63.96 75.34 5.85
CA TYR A 389 -63.38 74.47 6.87
C TYR A 389 -62.95 73.11 6.31
N ALA A 390 -63.74 72.54 5.39
CA ALA A 390 -63.40 71.28 4.76
C ALA A 390 -62.17 71.39 3.84
N LYS A 391 -61.98 72.52 3.13
CA LYS A 391 -60.76 72.79 2.35
C LYS A 391 -59.53 72.90 3.24
N ASP A 392 -59.63 73.60 4.37
CA ASP A 392 -58.53 73.69 5.34
C ASP A 392 -58.22 72.33 5.96
N LEU A 393 -59.24 71.54 6.28
CA LEU A 393 -59.09 70.16 6.74
C LEU A 393 -58.40 69.29 5.67
N ALA A 394 -58.79 69.39 4.41
CA ALA A 394 -58.17 68.66 3.31
C ALA A 394 -56.67 68.98 3.20
N LYS A 395 -56.30 70.26 3.27
CA LYS A 395 -54.90 70.70 3.27
C LYS A 395 -54.10 70.18 4.47
N ASN A 396 -54.71 70.17 5.66
CA ASN A 396 -54.08 69.63 6.87
C ASN A 396 -53.91 68.11 6.81
N LEU A 397 -54.89 67.39 6.27
CA LEU A 397 -54.82 65.95 6.03
C LEU A 397 -53.77 65.62 4.97
N GLU A 398 -53.70 66.38 3.87
CA GLU A 398 -52.71 66.21 2.80
C GLU A 398 -51.27 66.39 3.32
N ALA A 399 -51.03 67.38 4.18
CA ALA A 399 -49.73 67.60 4.81
C ALA A 399 -49.23 66.40 5.67
N LEU A 400 -50.14 65.52 6.10
CA LEU A 400 -49.82 64.32 6.89
C LEU A 400 -49.59 63.06 6.02
N THR A 401 -49.73 63.14 4.70
CA THR A 401 -49.59 61.98 3.79
C THR A 401 -48.15 61.57 3.46
N MET A 402 -47.14 62.19 4.10
CA MET A 402 -45.70 61.96 3.84
C MET A 402 -45.28 62.13 2.37
N GLY A 403 -45.91 63.08 1.66
CA GLY A 403 -45.65 63.28 0.23
C GLY A 403 -46.10 62.09 -0.64
N GLY A 404 -47.06 61.28 -0.15
CA GLY A 404 -47.79 60.34 -0.98
C GLY A 404 -48.49 61.06 -2.14
N PRO A 405 -48.66 60.41 -3.30
CA PRO A 405 -49.15 61.10 -4.49
C PRO A 405 -50.51 61.72 -4.22
N GLY A 406 -50.62 63.04 -4.41
CA GLY A 406 -51.91 63.72 -4.51
C GLY A 406 -52.63 63.18 -5.74
N LEU A 407 -53.58 62.26 -5.54
CA LEU A 407 -54.53 61.65 -6.50
C LEU A 407 -53.99 61.08 -7.84
N TYR A 408 -52.78 61.40 -8.32
CA TYR A 408 -52.26 60.98 -9.63
C TYR A 408 -50.72 60.77 -9.64
N ASN A 409 -50.32 59.50 -9.73
CA ASN A 409 -49.10 58.96 -10.38
C ASN A 409 -47.69 59.37 -9.91
N LYS A 410 -47.25 58.82 -8.77
CA LYS A 410 -46.04 57.98 -8.60
C LYS A 410 -45.91 57.59 -7.12
N PRO A 411 -45.71 56.31 -6.76
CA PRO A 411 -45.48 55.94 -5.37
C PRO A 411 -44.13 56.52 -4.92
N ASN A 412 -44.15 57.30 -3.84
CA ASN A 412 -42.94 57.75 -3.16
C ASN A 412 -42.34 56.53 -2.43
N THR A 413 -41.21 56.00 -2.90
CA THR A 413 -40.52 54.82 -2.34
C THR A 413 -39.12 55.18 -1.84
N PRO A 414 -38.99 56.12 -0.88
CA PRO A 414 -37.70 56.65 -0.45
C PRO A 414 -36.80 55.59 0.19
N LEU A 415 -37.36 54.51 0.76
CA LEU A 415 -36.54 53.42 1.29
C LEU A 415 -36.01 52.53 0.16
N ALA A 416 -36.84 52.17 -0.83
CA ALA A 416 -36.38 51.41 -1.99
C ALA A 416 -35.28 52.15 -2.77
N ASP A 417 -35.43 53.46 -2.98
CA ASP A 417 -34.41 54.28 -3.65
C ASP A 417 -33.10 54.32 -2.85
N PHE A 418 -33.20 54.44 -1.52
CA PHE A 418 -32.04 54.42 -0.63
C PHE A 418 -31.34 53.05 -0.60
N ILE A 419 -32.09 51.94 -0.63
CA ILE A 419 -31.52 50.59 -0.78
C ILE A 419 -30.77 50.48 -2.11
N GLY A 420 -31.34 51.01 -3.20
CA GLY A 420 -30.70 51.05 -4.52
C GLY A 420 -29.40 51.87 -4.53
N GLU A 421 -29.37 53.01 -3.83
CA GLU A 421 -28.15 53.80 -3.60
C GLU A 421 -27.09 53.01 -2.83
N LEU A 422 -27.44 52.45 -1.67
CA LEU A 422 -26.51 51.67 -0.85
C LEU A 422 -25.94 50.46 -1.61
N SER A 423 -26.78 49.80 -2.42
CA SER A 423 -26.39 48.67 -3.28
C SER A 423 -25.40 49.11 -4.36
N ARG A 424 -25.68 50.23 -5.05
CA ARG A 424 -24.76 50.81 -6.04
C ARG A 424 -23.43 51.22 -5.41
N GLU A 425 -23.45 51.82 -4.23
CA GLU A 425 -22.22 52.17 -3.51
C GLU A 425 -21.42 50.92 -3.09
N PHE A 426 -22.09 49.86 -2.64
CA PHE A 426 -21.44 48.61 -2.19
C PHE A 426 -20.84 47.83 -3.37
N TYR A 427 -21.67 47.41 -4.33
CA TYR A 427 -21.25 46.60 -5.47
C TYR A 427 -20.48 47.40 -6.53
N GLY A 428 -20.70 48.71 -6.61
CA GLY A 428 -19.99 49.60 -7.54
C GLY A 428 -18.56 49.94 -7.10
N SER A 429 -18.21 49.71 -5.84
CA SER A 429 -16.85 49.93 -5.33
C SER A 429 -15.82 49.02 -6.04
N PRO A 430 -14.54 49.43 -6.19
CA PRO A 430 -13.51 48.58 -6.80
C PRO A 430 -13.29 47.23 -6.10
N VAL A 431 -13.65 47.14 -4.81
CA VAL A 431 -13.60 45.90 -4.03
C VAL A 431 -14.89 45.09 -4.20
N GLY A 432 -16.05 45.76 -4.23
CA GLY A 432 -17.35 45.13 -4.47
C GLY A 432 -17.42 44.41 -5.81
N LYS A 433 -16.82 44.99 -6.86
CA LYS A 433 -16.71 44.33 -8.18
C LYS A 433 -15.91 43.02 -8.17
N ARG A 434 -15.00 42.84 -7.19
CA ARG A 434 -14.19 41.61 -7.03
C ARG A 434 -14.88 40.56 -6.17
N LEU A 435 -16.03 40.87 -5.57
CA LEU A 435 -16.76 39.93 -4.71
C LEU A 435 -17.24 38.70 -5.49
N GLU A 436 -17.62 38.86 -6.76
CA GLU A 436 -18.03 37.74 -7.61
C GLU A 436 -16.88 36.75 -7.83
N ASP A 437 -15.69 37.25 -8.19
CA ASP A 437 -14.48 36.43 -8.34
C ASP A 437 -14.10 35.72 -7.03
N ALA A 438 -14.19 36.43 -5.90
CA ALA A 438 -13.92 35.84 -4.58
C ALA A 438 -14.94 34.76 -4.20
N ASN A 439 -16.23 34.98 -4.48
CA ASN A 439 -17.30 34.00 -4.26
C ASN A 439 -17.12 32.77 -5.15
N TRP A 440 -16.72 32.98 -6.40
CA TRP A 440 -16.40 31.89 -7.31
C TRP A 440 -15.23 31.05 -6.78
N LEU A 441 -14.17 31.66 -6.24
CA LEU A 441 -13.07 30.93 -5.60
C LEU A 441 -13.53 30.14 -4.37
N VAL A 442 -14.35 30.72 -3.48
CA VAL A 442 -14.94 29.98 -2.33
C VAL A 442 -15.76 28.79 -2.80
N TYR A 443 -16.60 28.98 -3.83
CA TYR A 443 -17.40 27.91 -4.41
C TYR A 443 -16.53 26.79 -4.97
N GLN A 444 -15.47 27.13 -5.72
CA GLN A 444 -14.52 26.17 -6.27
C GLN A 444 -13.82 25.36 -5.16
N VAL A 445 -13.41 25.99 -4.07
CA VAL A 445 -12.84 25.29 -2.90
C VAL A 445 -13.87 24.32 -2.29
N GLY A 446 -15.13 24.74 -2.18
CA GLY A 446 -16.22 23.94 -1.62
C GLY A 446 -16.52 22.65 -2.37
N ILE A 447 -16.31 22.61 -3.68
CA ILE A 447 -16.54 21.41 -4.52
C ILE A 447 -15.34 20.43 -4.56
N GLN A 448 -14.32 20.64 -3.73
CA GLN A 448 -13.12 19.77 -3.54
C GLN A 448 -12.28 19.45 -4.80
N ASN A 449 -12.63 20.01 -5.96
CA ASN A 449 -11.94 19.79 -7.23
C ASN A 449 -11.33 21.07 -7.82
N SER A 450 -11.16 22.11 -7.01
CA SER A 450 -10.47 23.31 -7.48
C SER A 450 -8.99 23.02 -7.71
N TYR A 451 -8.57 23.04 -8.97
CA TYR A 451 -7.15 23.07 -9.34
C TYR A 451 -6.41 24.30 -8.78
N ASP A 452 -7.11 25.30 -8.24
CA ASP A 452 -6.46 26.41 -7.55
C ASP A 452 -6.19 26.08 -6.06
N ALA A 453 -6.99 25.22 -5.41
CA ALA A 453 -6.93 24.97 -3.96
C ALA A 453 -5.68 24.20 -3.53
N HIS A 454 -5.10 24.56 -2.39
CA HIS A 454 -3.93 23.84 -1.85
C HIS A 454 -4.29 22.39 -1.54
N SER A 455 -5.46 22.19 -0.94
CA SER A 455 -5.98 20.88 -0.56
C SER A 455 -6.10 19.90 -1.74
N HIS A 456 -6.36 20.40 -2.95
CA HIS A 456 -6.33 19.59 -4.17
C HIS A 456 -4.92 19.08 -4.46
N TRP A 457 -3.93 19.98 -4.51
CA TRP A 457 -2.54 19.63 -4.82
C TRP A 457 -1.89 18.76 -3.76
N ALA A 458 -2.24 18.94 -2.48
CA ALA A 458 -1.72 18.11 -1.40
C ALA A 458 -2.20 16.65 -1.47
N GLY A 459 -3.35 16.39 -2.11
CA GLY A 459 -3.95 15.06 -2.24
C GLY A 459 -3.59 14.30 -3.53
N VAL A 460 -3.05 14.99 -4.53
CA VAL A 460 -2.66 14.38 -5.80
C VAL A 460 -1.25 13.80 -5.65
N SER A 461 -1.15 12.46 -5.64
CA SER A 461 0.13 11.77 -5.48
C SER A 461 1.10 12.08 -6.63
N TRP A 462 2.37 12.21 -6.26
CA TRP A 462 3.55 12.60 -7.06
C TRP A 462 3.92 11.70 -8.26
N SER A 463 3.02 10.83 -8.71
CA SER A 463 3.24 9.90 -9.81
C SER A 463 2.63 10.44 -11.11
N GLY A 464 3.32 11.37 -11.77
CA GLY A 464 3.13 11.62 -13.21
C GLY A 464 2.20 12.76 -13.65
N LYS A 465 1.83 13.73 -12.79
CA LYS A 465 1.21 15.00 -13.23
C LYS A 465 2.23 16.15 -13.19
N GLU A 466 2.01 17.19 -14.02
CA GLU A 466 2.85 18.39 -14.06
C GLU A 466 2.82 19.13 -12.72
N SER A 467 3.92 19.07 -11.95
CA SER A 467 4.09 19.87 -10.74
C SER A 467 4.05 21.36 -11.06
N LEU A 468 3.44 22.16 -10.18
CA LEU A 468 3.41 23.62 -10.31
C LEU A 468 4.81 24.21 -10.15
N THR A 469 5.16 25.22 -10.94
CA THR A 469 6.35 26.04 -10.67
C THR A 469 6.16 26.85 -9.39
N LEU A 470 7.25 27.25 -8.75
CA LEU A 470 7.18 28.09 -7.54
C LEU A 470 6.41 29.41 -7.80
N GLU A 471 6.55 29.98 -9.00
CA GLU A 471 5.80 31.17 -9.41
C GLU A 471 4.31 30.88 -9.60
N GLN A 472 3.94 29.72 -10.13
CA GLN A 472 2.53 29.30 -10.19
C GLN A 472 1.94 29.12 -8.79
N MET A 473 2.67 28.48 -7.86
CA MET A 473 2.24 28.36 -6.46
C MET A 473 2.01 29.74 -5.82
N LYS A 474 2.94 30.69 -6.01
CA LYS A 474 2.79 32.08 -5.55
C LYS A 474 1.58 32.77 -6.16
N ALA A 475 1.32 32.57 -7.45
CA ALA A 475 0.16 33.12 -8.13
C ALA A 475 -1.15 32.56 -7.53
N LEU A 476 -1.23 31.25 -7.27
CA LEU A 476 -2.38 30.62 -6.61
C LEU A 476 -2.57 31.14 -5.18
N ARG A 477 -1.51 31.16 -4.37
CA ARG A 477 -1.51 31.77 -3.03
C ARG A 477 -2.06 33.20 -3.07
N ASN A 478 -1.59 34.00 -4.03
CA ASN A 478 -2.01 35.39 -4.17
C ASN A 478 -3.49 35.52 -4.58
N LYS A 479 -4.06 34.59 -5.36
CA LYS A 479 -5.50 34.56 -5.63
C LYS A 479 -6.30 34.45 -4.32
N PHE A 480 -5.94 33.51 -3.44
CA PHE A 480 -6.62 33.35 -2.14
C PHE A 480 -6.39 34.53 -1.21
N LEU A 481 -5.17 35.07 -1.14
CA LEU A 481 -4.87 36.27 -0.38
C LEU A 481 -5.73 37.45 -0.85
N ASN A 482 -5.82 37.69 -2.16
CA ASN A 482 -6.60 38.77 -2.73
C ASN A 482 -8.10 38.59 -2.49
N ALA A 483 -8.62 37.36 -2.58
CA ALA A 483 -10.01 37.04 -2.24
C ALA A 483 -10.30 37.26 -0.75
N ALA A 484 -9.42 36.80 0.14
CA ALA A 484 -9.54 37.04 1.58
C ALA A 484 -9.55 38.54 1.91
N VAL A 485 -8.61 39.31 1.34
CA VAL A 485 -8.55 40.77 1.51
C VAL A 485 -9.80 41.45 0.96
N THR A 486 -10.37 40.96 -0.14
CA THR A 486 -11.63 41.45 -0.71
C THR A 486 -12.77 41.29 0.30
N TYR A 487 -12.94 40.11 0.89
CA TYR A 487 -13.93 39.88 1.95
C TYR A 487 -13.68 40.74 3.20
N GLU A 488 -12.44 40.75 3.71
CA GLU A 488 -12.02 41.52 4.88
C GLU A 488 -12.32 43.02 4.73
N THR A 489 -12.13 43.55 3.52
CA THR A 489 -12.41 44.95 3.19
C THR A 489 -13.91 45.24 3.04
N LEU A 490 -14.69 44.28 2.54
CA LEU A 490 -16.14 44.45 2.35
C LEU A 490 -16.94 44.30 3.65
N ILE A 491 -16.45 43.53 4.64
CA ILE A 491 -17.12 43.36 5.94
C ILE A 491 -17.45 44.71 6.63
N PRO A 492 -16.50 45.64 6.85
CA PRO A 492 -16.82 46.91 7.48
C PRO A 492 -17.73 47.78 6.61
N GLN A 493 -17.62 47.72 5.28
CA GLN A 493 -18.51 48.47 4.37
C GLN A 493 -19.94 47.96 4.43
N ALA A 494 -20.15 46.64 4.38
CA ALA A 494 -21.47 46.02 4.52
C ALA A 494 -22.10 46.34 5.88
N ALA A 495 -21.30 46.32 6.96
CA ALA A 495 -21.77 46.65 8.30
C ALA A 495 -22.18 48.13 8.42
N GLU A 496 -21.39 49.05 7.84
CA GLU A 496 -21.72 50.47 7.76
C GLU A 496 -23.02 50.69 6.99
N LYS A 497 -23.20 50.07 5.81
CA LYS A 497 -24.41 50.24 5.01
C LYS A 497 -25.64 49.62 5.66
N ALA A 498 -25.49 48.45 6.29
CA ALA A 498 -26.54 47.83 7.12
C ALA A 498 -27.01 48.79 8.22
N SER A 499 -26.07 49.44 8.90
CA SER A 499 -26.38 50.43 9.93
C SER A 499 -27.08 51.66 9.34
N ARG A 500 -26.62 52.19 8.20
CA ARG A 500 -27.28 53.32 7.50
C ARG A 500 -28.71 52.97 7.11
N LEU A 501 -28.96 51.79 6.56
CA LEU A 501 -30.31 51.33 6.21
C LEU A 501 -31.19 51.18 7.45
N LEU A 502 -30.69 50.55 8.51
CA LEU A 502 -31.43 50.39 9.75
C LEU A 502 -31.87 51.74 10.35
N THR A 503 -30.94 52.70 10.42
CA THR A 503 -31.26 54.07 10.87
C THR A 503 -32.32 54.70 9.98
N LYS A 504 -32.20 54.59 8.65
CA LYS A 504 -33.18 55.17 7.72
C LYS A 504 -34.56 54.54 7.84
N VAL A 505 -34.62 53.22 8.03
CA VAL A 505 -35.87 52.48 8.26
C VAL A 505 -36.52 52.93 9.57
N GLN A 506 -35.74 53.11 10.64
CA GLN A 506 -36.25 53.60 11.93
C GLN A 506 -36.75 55.05 11.84
N GLU A 507 -36.01 55.93 11.16
CA GLU A 507 -36.45 57.31 10.88
C GLU A 507 -37.77 57.32 10.11
N PHE A 508 -37.85 56.56 9.01
CA PHE A 508 -39.05 56.46 8.20
C PHE A 508 -40.23 55.89 8.97
N GLU A 509 -40.01 54.83 9.77
CA GLU A 509 -41.03 54.23 10.61
C GLU A 509 -41.56 55.21 11.67
N ASN A 510 -40.69 56.00 12.29
CA ASN A 510 -41.10 57.02 13.26
C ASN A 510 -41.97 58.09 12.58
N VAL A 511 -41.55 58.59 11.42
CA VAL A 511 -42.34 59.56 10.64
C VAL A 511 -43.66 58.94 10.20
N TYR A 512 -43.66 57.69 9.72
CA TYR A 512 -44.86 56.94 9.32
C TYR A 512 -45.86 56.78 10.46
N ASN A 513 -45.41 56.30 11.62
CA ASN A 513 -46.27 56.09 12.79
C ASN A 513 -46.83 57.42 13.31
N GLN A 514 -46.00 58.48 13.33
CA GLN A 514 -46.45 59.81 13.75
C GLN A 514 -47.46 60.42 12.76
N ALA A 515 -47.18 60.33 11.46
CA ALA A 515 -48.02 60.89 10.41
C ALA A 515 -49.35 60.14 10.28
N SER A 516 -49.33 58.81 10.21
CA SER A 516 -50.54 57.98 10.14
C SER A 516 -51.40 58.09 11.40
N GLY A 517 -50.79 58.14 12.58
CA GLY A 517 -51.52 58.35 13.84
C GLY A 517 -52.19 59.73 13.90
N LYS A 518 -51.47 60.80 13.53
CA LYS A 518 -52.04 62.15 13.45
C LYS A 518 -53.12 62.27 12.39
N TYR A 519 -52.94 61.62 11.23
CA TYR A 519 -53.93 61.60 10.17
C TYR A 519 -55.21 60.91 10.63
N ALA A 520 -55.10 59.71 11.21
CA ALA A 520 -56.25 58.97 11.71
C ALA A 520 -57.02 59.74 12.80
N ASP A 521 -56.31 60.36 13.76
CA ASP A 521 -56.92 61.19 14.80
C ASP A 521 -57.60 62.44 14.22
N LEU A 522 -56.93 63.16 13.31
CA LEU A 522 -57.50 64.35 12.67
C LEU A 522 -58.71 64.01 11.78
N TYR A 523 -58.63 62.91 11.01
CA TYR A 523 -59.71 62.41 10.16
C TYR A 523 -60.92 61.98 11.02
N GLN A 524 -60.67 61.24 12.11
CA GLN A 524 -61.73 60.75 13.01
C GLN A 524 -62.43 61.88 13.77
N ARG A 525 -61.68 62.85 14.31
CA ARG A 525 -62.25 64.03 15.00
C ARG A 525 -63.11 64.90 14.09
N ASN A 526 -62.88 64.83 12.78
CA ASN A 526 -63.62 65.56 11.76
C ASN A 526 -64.42 64.62 10.83
N SER A 527 -64.84 63.46 11.31
CA SER A 527 -65.56 62.45 10.52
C SER A 527 -66.86 62.98 9.90
N GLY A 528 -67.58 63.87 10.59
CA GLY A 528 -68.75 64.55 10.01
C GLY A 528 -68.38 65.44 8.82
N LEU A 529 -67.34 66.27 8.97
CA LEU A 529 -66.91 67.21 7.94
C LEU A 529 -66.24 66.52 6.74
N THR A 530 -65.50 65.44 6.97
CA THR A 530 -64.91 64.61 5.90
C THR A 530 -65.98 63.92 5.06
N GLY A 531 -67.04 63.39 5.70
CA GLY A 531 -68.22 62.87 5.00
C GLY A 531 -68.96 63.95 4.19
N PHE A 532 -69.11 65.16 4.74
CA PHE A 532 -69.80 66.27 4.07
C PHE A 532 -69.06 66.74 2.80
N SER A 533 -67.73 66.74 2.84
CA SER A 533 -66.86 67.17 1.74
C SER A 533 -66.45 66.05 0.79
N GLY A 534 -66.83 64.80 1.08
CA GLY A 534 -66.44 63.64 0.28
C GLY A 534 -64.95 63.36 0.31
N LEU A 535 -64.24 63.73 1.38
CA LEU A 535 -62.81 63.47 1.53
C LEU A 535 -62.56 61.98 1.82
N PRO A 536 -61.97 61.21 0.88
CA PRO A 536 -61.71 59.80 1.10
C PRO A 536 -60.63 59.61 2.17
N PRO A 537 -60.66 58.51 2.94
CA PRO A 537 -59.56 58.18 3.82
C PRO A 537 -58.29 57.90 2.99
N TYR A 538 -57.17 58.49 3.40
CA TYR A 538 -55.88 58.24 2.75
C TYR A 538 -55.35 56.85 3.13
N ASP A 539 -54.98 56.07 2.10
CA ASP A 539 -54.40 54.74 2.29
C ASP A 539 -52.88 54.80 2.35
N TYR A 540 -52.33 54.57 3.54
CA TYR A 540 -50.89 54.46 3.79
C TYR A 540 -50.27 53.15 3.25
N HIS A 541 -51.01 52.34 2.50
CA HIS A 541 -50.55 51.06 1.95
C HIS A 541 -49.23 51.15 1.18
N ALA A 542 -49.01 52.22 0.38
CA ALA A 542 -47.76 52.39 -0.36
C ALA A 542 -46.55 52.58 0.57
N GLN A 543 -46.65 53.47 1.57
CA GLN A 543 -45.60 53.69 2.56
C GLN A 543 -45.38 52.46 3.44
N ARG A 544 -46.46 51.76 3.81
CA ARG A 544 -46.38 50.49 4.54
C ARG A 544 -45.64 49.44 3.72
N LYS A 545 -45.93 49.32 2.42
CA LYS A 545 -45.27 48.39 1.51
C LYS A 545 -43.77 48.73 1.35
N ASP A 546 -43.41 50.00 1.28
CA ASP A 546 -42.00 50.43 1.22
C ASP A 546 -41.25 50.08 2.52
N LEU A 547 -41.89 50.31 3.69
CA LEU A 547 -41.35 49.92 4.99
C LEU A 547 -41.21 48.39 5.13
N GLU A 548 -42.21 47.63 4.70
CA GLU A 548 -42.19 46.16 4.69
C GLU A 548 -41.10 45.61 3.76
N ALA A 549 -40.93 46.20 2.57
CA ALA A 549 -39.87 45.83 1.64
C ALA A 549 -38.48 46.10 2.24
N ALA A 550 -38.27 47.26 2.87
CA ALA A 550 -37.00 47.57 3.52
C ALA A 550 -36.68 46.67 4.72
N ARG A 551 -37.71 46.31 5.50
CA ARG A 551 -37.58 45.31 6.58
C ARG A 551 -37.28 43.91 6.04
N ALA A 552 -37.92 43.53 4.93
CA ALA A 552 -37.64 42.27 4.26
C ALA A 552 -36.19 42.24 3.76
N GLU A 553 -35.67 43.35 3.25
CA GLU A 553 -34.28 43.47 2.83
C GLU A 553 -33.30 43.33 4.01
N LEU A 554 -33.56 44.03 5.13
CA LEU A 554 -32.79 43.87 6.38
C LEU A 554 -32.86 42.44 6.94
N ALA A 555 -33.95 41.69 6.67
CA ALA A 555 -34.13 40.32 7.12
C ALA A 555 -33.65 39.26 6.12
N ASN A 556 -33.38 39.65 4.86
CA ASN A 556 -32.97 38.74 3.81
C ASN A 556 -31.52 38.30 4.03
N PRO A 557 -31.23 37.01 4.29
CA PRO A 557 -29.88 36.55 4.60
C PRO A 557 -28.88 36.77 3.45
N LYS A 558 -29.35 36.96 2.22
CA LYS A 558 -28.53 37.25 1.04
C LYS A 558 -28.29 38.74 0.80
N SER A 559 -28.97 39.62 1.55
CA SER A 559 -28.79 41.07 1.39
C SER A 559 -27.47 41.51 2.02
N PHE A 560 -26.74 42.41 1.36
CA PHE A 560 -25.53 43.03 1.90
C PHE A 560 -25.77 43.82 3.20
N THR A 561 -27.03 44.11 3.51
CA THR A 561 -27.44 44.80 4.73
C THR A 561 -27.79 43.87 5.90
N ASN A 562 -27.76 42.55 5.70
CA ASN A 562 -28.12 41.57 6.71
C ASN A 562 -26.89 41.01 7.46
N SER A 563 -27.07 40.70 8.74
CA SER A 563 -26.02 40.10 9.58
C SER A 563 -25.53 38.71 9.13
N ALA A 564 -26.39 37.92 8.47
CA ALA A 564 -26.04 36.62 7.90
C ALA A 564 -25.11 36.78 6.68
N PHE A 565 -25.32 37.78 5.84
CA PHE A 565 -24.38 38.10 4.76
C PHE A 565 -23.02 38.52 5.30
N LEU A 566 -22.97 39.31 6.39
CA LEU A 566 -21.71 39.62 7.08
C LEU A 566 -21.02 38.36 7.62
N ALA A 567 -21.79 37.39 8.12
CA ALA A 567 -21.25 36.09 8.54
C ALA A 567 -20.72 35.31 7.33
N GLU A 568 -21.40 35.33 6.19
CA GLU A 568 -20.96 34.73 4.94
C GLU A 568 -19.66 35.34 4.43
N LEU A 569 -19.52 36.68 4.42
CA LEU A 569 -18.25 37.33 4.07
C LEU A 569 -17.10 36.93 5.02
N ARG A 570 -17.38 36.83 6.32
CA ARG A 570 -16.39 36.36 7.32
C ARG A 570 -15.99 34.90 7.08
N ASP A 571 -16.94 34.04 6.75
CA ASP A 571 -16.68 32.64 6.42
C ASP A 571 -15.91 32.51 5.11
N GLY A 572 -16.23 33.31 4.10
CA GLY A 572 -15.47 33.43 2.86
C GLY A 572 -14.02 33.83 3.15
N ALA A 573 -13.80 34.90 3.91
CA ALA A 573 -12.45 35.34 4.33
C ALA A 573 -11.69 34.22 5.05
N ARG A 574 -12.33 33.58 6.04
CA ARG A 574 -11.71 32.48 6.81
C ARG A 574 -11.35 31.29 5.92
N THR A 575 -12.21 30.94 4.98
CA THR A 575 -11.98 29.84 4.02
C THR A 575 -10.80 30.16 3.11
N MET A 576 -10.76 31.37 2.55
CA MET A 576 -9.64 31.81 1.71
C MET A 576 -8.32 31.87 2.48
N ARG A 577 -8.31 32.38 3.72
CA ARG A 577 -7.10 32.36 4.59
C ARG A 577 -6.65 30.94 4.94
N ARG A 578 -7.59 30.02 5.13
CA ARG A 578 -7.29 28.60 5.41
C ARG A 578 -6.60 27.93 4.23
N GLU A 579 -6.98 28.25 3.00
CA GLU A 579 -6.31 27.75 1.79
C GLU A 579 -4.99 28.49 1.52
N GLN A 580 -4.90 29.79 1.84
CA GLN A 580 -3.68 30.58 1.69
C GLN A 580 -2.54 30.11 2.62
N ALA A 581 -2.82 29.82 3.89
CA ALA A 581 -1.77 29.56 4.87
C ALA A 581 -0.90 28.31 4.55
N PRO A 582 -1.46 27.16 4.12
CA PRO A 582 -0.68 26.02 3.64
C PRO A 582 0.16 26.35 2.40
N TRP A 583 -0.35 27.19 1.48
CA TRP A 583 0.47 27.69 0.37
C TRP A 583 1.66 28.50 0.85
N ASP A 584 1.49 29.42 1.81
CA ASP A 584 2.60 30.20 2.38
C ASP A 584 3.66 29.30 3.03
N GLU A 585 3.22 28.26 3.75
CA GLU A 585 4.11 27.28 4.38
C GLU A 585 4.90 26.47 3.33
N ASP A 586 4.21 25.88 2.35
CA ASP A 586 4.87 25.08 1.32
C ASP A 586 5.75 25.93 0.40
N ILE A 587 5.35 27.14 0.02
CA ILE A 587 6.21 28.04 -0.76
C ILE A 587 7.50 28.33 0.01
N LYS A 588 7.40 28.64 1.31
CA LYS A 588 8.57 28.88 2.15
C LYS A 588 9.46 27.63 2.24
N LEU A 589 8.87 26.45 2.44
CA LEU A 589 9.62 25.19 2.51
C LEU A 589 10.28 24.84 1.17
N ASN A 590 9.62 25.08 0.04
CA ASN A 590 10.21 24.90 -1.29
C ASN A 590 11.33 25.90 -1.57
N GLU A 591 11.14 27.18 -1.22
CA GLU A 591 12.18 28.22 -1.34
C GLU A 591 13.40 27.86 -0.49
N GLN A 592 13.17 27.43 0.75
CA GLN A 592 14.23 26.97 1.64
C GLN A 592 14.92 25.71 1.08
N PHE A 593 14.15 24.72 0.61
CA PHE A 593 14.71 23.50 0.01
C PHE A 593 15.57 23.82 -1.22
N LEU A 594 15.10 24.70 -2.09
CA LEU A 594 15.87 25.16 -3.25
C LEU A 594 17.10 25.95 -2.82
N ALA A 595 17.02 26.83 -1.81
CA ALA A 595 18.18 27.57 -1.31
C ALA A 595 19.25 26.62 -0.72
N ASP A 596 18.80 25.67 0.09
CA ASP A 596 19.67 24.74 0.83
C ASP A 596 20.25 23.64 -0.08
N PHE A 597 19.48 23.18 -1.08
CA PHE A 597 19.79 21.95 -1.83
C PHE A 597 19.81 22.08 -3.35
N LYS A 598 19.61 23.26 -3.96
CA LYS A 598 19.77 23.42 -5.43
C LYS A 598 21.16 23.02 -5.94
N LYS A 599 22.19 23.14 -5.09
CA LYS A 599 23.56 22.69 -5.39
C LYS A 599 23.86 21.28 -4.90
N ALA A 600 22.91 20.60 -4.24
CA ALA A 600 23.13 19.25 -3.73
C ALA A 600 23.36 18.22 -4.84
N PRO A 601 22.68 18.29 -6.01
CA PRO A 601 23.06 17.47 -7.15
C PRO A 601 24.51 17.68 -7.60
N ASP A 602 24.98 18.93 -7.68
CA ASP A 602 26.37 19.24 -8.03
C ASP A 602 27.36 18.74 -6.96
N ALA A 603 27.03 18.92 -5.69
CA ALA A 603 27.83 18.42 -4.56
C ALA A 603 27.89 16.88 -4.56
N MET A 604 26.77 16.21 -4.85
CA MET A 604 26.70 14.76 -4.99
C MET A 604 27.50 14.29 -6.21
N ALA A 605 27.39 14.97 -7.35
CA ALA A 605 28.18 14.68 -8.55
C ALA A 605 29.69 14.89 -8.30
N ALA A 606 30.07 15.91 -7.52
CA ALA A 606 31.45 16.12 -7.11
C ALA A 606 31.94 15.02 -6.15
N LEU A 607 31.08 14.54 -5.23
CA LEU A 607 31.39 13.40 -4.36
C LEU A 607 31.54 12.11 -5.16
N LEU A 608 30.79 11.93 -6.25
CA LEU A 608 30.92 10.80 -7.17
C LEU A 608 32.22 10.84 -7.98
N LYS A 609 32.67 12.03 -8.40
CA LYS A 609 33.94 12.21 -9.15
C LYS A 609 35.16 12.07 -8.24
N GLY A 610 36.00 11.07 -8.49
CA GLY A 610 37.21 10.84 -7.68
C GLY A 610 38.31 11.88 -7.89
N PRO A 611 39.23 12.08 -6.94
CA PRO A 611 40.45 12.87 -7.16
C PRO A 611 41.27 12.23 -8.28
N GLY A 612 41.63 13.02 -9.30
CA GLY A 612 42.08 12.53 -10.60
C GLY A 612 43.24 11.51 -10.59
N GLY A 613 43.16 10.56 -11.52
CA GLY A 613 44.29 9.75 -12.03
C GLY A 613 44.41 8.31 -11.52
N LYS A 614 43.94 8.00 -10.30
CA LYS A 614 44.09 6.65 -9.71
C LYS A 614 42.84 6.06 -9.05
N ALA A 615 41.80 6.87 -8.84
CA ALA A 615 40.49 6.43 -8.34
C ALA A 615 39.57 6.01 -9.50
N PRO A 616 38.52 5.19 -9.26
CA PRO A 616 37.45 5.03 -10.23
C PRO A 616 36.88 6.41 -10.60
N ALA A 617 36.66 6.65 -11.90
CA ALA A 617 36.25 7.94 -12.44
C ALA A 617 34.95 8.46 -11.79
N GLU A 618 34.03 7.54 -11.49
CA GLU A 618 32.81 7.79 -10.72
C GLU A 618 32.58 6.66 -9.69
N LEU A 619 32.05 6.98 -8.51
CA LEU A 619 31.63 6.01 -7.48
C LEU A 619 30.33 5.29 -7.84
N THR A 620 30.30 4.61 -8.99
CA THR A 620 29.21 3.71 -9.35
C THR A 620 29.52 2.30 -8.89
N SER A 621 28.49 1.48 -8.62
CA SER A 621 28.65 0.05 -8.30
C SER A 621 29.55 -0.66 -9.32
N GLN A 622 29.36 -0.37 -10.61
CA GLN A 622 30.12 -0.96 -11.70
C GLN A 622 31.59 -0.51 -11.72
N ASN A 623 31.86 0.79 -11.54
CA ASN A 623 33.22 1.32 -11.52
C ASN A 623 33.98 0.89 -10.27
N LEU A 624 33.32 0.82 -9.12
CA LEU A 624 33.89 0.31 -7.88
C LEU A 624 34.17 -1.19 -7.96
N LYS A 625 33.26 -1.97 -8.56
CA LYS A 625 33.50 -3.40 -8.85
C LYS A 625 34.67 -3.58 -9.81
N LYS A 626 34.72 -2.82 -10.91
CA LYS A 626 35.84 -2.84 -11.85
C LYS A 626 37.17 -2.49 -11.17
N TYR A 627 37.16 -1.43 -10.36
CA TYR A 627 38.32 -1.01 -9.59
C TYR A 627 38.78 -2.09 -8.59
N TYR A 628 37.83 -2.72 -7.90
CA TYR A 628 38.08 -3.88 -7.03
C TYR A 628 38.70 -5.03 -7.82
N ASP A 629 38.08 -5.46 -8.91
CA ASP A 629 38.52 -6.57 -9.75
C ASP A 629 39.95 -6.34 -10.28
N GLU A 630 40.24 -5.12 -10.74
CA GLU A 630 41.54 -4.75 -11.34
C GLU A 630 42.66 -4.54 -10.30
N ASN A 631 42.34 -4.03 -9.10
CA ASN A 631 43.37 -3.54 -8.16
C ASN A 631 43.47 -4.35 -6.86
N TYR A 632 42.42 -5.08 -6.47
CA TYR A 632 42.29 -5.71 -5.16
C TYR A 632 41.86 -7.18 -5.20
N ALA A 633 41.05 -7.63 -6.18
CA ALA A 633 40.46 -8.97 -6.17
C ALA A 633 41.50 -10.08 -6.16
N ASP A 634 42.50 -10.04 -7.05
CA ASP A 634 43.60 -11.02 -7.05
C ASP A 634 44.37 -10.99 -5.73
N PHE A 635 44.62 -9.81 -5.18
CA PHE A 635 45.34 -9.67 -3.91
C PHE A 635 44.53 -10.23 -2.73
N LEU A 636 43.23 -9.93 -2.64
CA LEU A 636 42.39 -10.34 -1.51
C LEU A 636 42.02 -11.82 -1.60
N TRP A 637 41.50 -12.28 -2.74
CA TRP A 637 41.04 -13.66 -2.91
C TRP A 637 42.19 -14.64 -3.08
N ASN A 638 43.14 -14.36 -3.97
CA ASN A 638 44.17 -15.33 -4.32
C ASN A 638 45.42 -15.22 -3.44
N ARG A 639 45.58 -14.16 -2.63
CA ARG A 639 46.76 -13.97 -1.77
C ARG A 639 46.38 -13.87 -0.30
N LEU A 640 45.57 -12.90 0.10
CA LEU A 640 45.30 -12.68 1.52
C LEU A 640 44.51 -13.83 2.18
N GLU A 641 43.43 -14.32 1.58
CA GLU A 641 42.60 -15.37 2.18
C GLU A 641 43.37 -16.66 2.42
N GLY A 642 44.12 -17.13 1.42
CA GLY A 642 44.93 -18.34 1.56
C GLY A 642 46.02 -18.15 2.60
N ALA A 643 46.62 -16.97 2.69
CA ALA A 643 47.61 -16.67 3.72
C ALA A 643 47.01 -16.66 5.13
N LEU A 644 45.80 -16.10 5.29
CA LEU A 644 45.09 -16.16 6.56
C LEU A 644 44.72 -17.61 6.92
N ILE A 645 44.21 -18.40 5.98
CA ILE A 645 43.86 -19.82 6.20
C ILE A 645 45.07 -20.64 6.62
N LEU A 646 46.20 -20.50 5.92
CA LEU A 646 47.41 -21.28 6.17
C LEU A 646 48.07 -20.90 7.49
N LEU A 647 48.11 -19.60 7.82
CA LEU A 647 48.64 -19.13 9.10
C LEU A 647 47.66 -19.26 10.28
N ASP A 648 46.47 -19.83 10.07
CA ASP A 648 45.57 -20.14 11.18
C ASP A 648 46.12 -21.34 11.96
N GLU A 649 46.20 -21.18 13.29
CA GLU A 649 46.65 -22.23 14.19
C GLU A 649 45.71 -23.44 14.17
N LYS A 650 44.42 -23.21 13.93
CA LYS A 650 43.38 -24.25 13.94
C LYS A 650 43.35 -25.10 12.67
N THR A 651 43.94 -24.63 11.58
CA THR A 651 44.05 -25.40 10.34
C THR A 651 45.03 -26.57 10.57
N VAL A 652 44.80 -27.76 10.04
CA VAL A 652 45.69 -28.93 10.15
C VAL A 652 46.21 -29.27 8.75
N GLY A 653 47.47 -28.95 8.47
CA GLY A 653 48.03 -28.98 7.11
C GLY A 653 48.01 -30.33 6.38
N MET A 654 47.90 -31.44 7.12
CA MET A 654 47.96 -32.81 6.57
C MET A 654 46.63 -33.57 6.56
N ASP A 655 45.53 -33.02 7.08
CA ASP A 655 44.25 -33.72 7.02
C ASP A 655 43.73 -33.72 5.56
N PRO A 656 43.69 -34.88 4.87
CA PRO A 656 43.23 -34.96 3.48
C PRO A 656 41.73 -34.65 3.33
N GLY A 657 41.00 -34.62 4.45
CA GLY A 657 39.58 -34.27 4.56
C GLY A 657 39.32 -32.81 4.96
N GLU A 658 40.33 -32.03 5.38
CA GLU A 658 40.10 -30.63 5.75
C GLU A 658 40.03 -29.74 4.49
N GLY A 659 38.80 -29.42 4.10
CA GLY A 659 38.49 -28.41 3.08
C GLY A 659 38.25 -27.04 3.70
N LYS A 660 38.84 -25.99 3.13
CA LYS A 660 38.55 -24.59 3.47
C LYS A 660 38.02 -23.86 2.24
N LEU A 661 37.11 -22.92 2.46
CA LEU A 661 36.64 -22.04 1.40
C LEU A 661 37.77 -21.09 1.02
N PHE A 662 38.26 -21.17 -0.21
CA PHE A 662 39.33 -20.34 -0.75
C PHE A 662 38.96 -19.92 -2.18
N ALA A 663 38.96 -18.60 -2.45
CA ALA A 663 38.54 -18.04 -3.74
C ALA A 663 37.15 -18.54 -4.20
N GLY A 664 36.20 -18.61 -3.25
CA GLY A 664 34.82 -19.02 -3.51
C GLY A 664 34.60 -20.52 -3.78
N ARG A 665 35.62 -21.37 -3.61
CA ARG A 665 35.50 -22.83 -3.75
C ARG A 665 36.11 -23.53 -2.54
N TYR A 666 35.54 -24.67 -2.13
CA TYR A 666 36.20 -25.51 -1.13
C TYR A 666 37.44 -26.15 -1.76
N ARG A 667 38.62 -25.83 -1.20
CA ARG A 667 39.90 -26.45 -1.56
C ARG A 667 40.49 -27.15 -0.36
N LYS A 668 41.25 -28.22 -0.60
CA LYS A 668 41.97 -28.89 0.48
C LYS A 668 43.11 -28.00 0.95
N VAL A 669 43.40 -27.99 2.24
CA VAL A 669 44.42 -27.12 2.83
C VAL A 669 45.79 -27.25 2.14
N PHE A 670 46.20 -28.48 1.78
CA PHE A 670 47.46 -28.70 1.07
C PHE A 670 47.47 -28.12 -0.36
N GLU A 671 46.33 -28.07 -1.05
CA GLU A 671 46.23 -27.44 -2.38
C GLU A 671 46.39 -25.92 -2.29
N ILE A 672 46.01 -25.33 -1.15
CA ILE A 672 46.26 -23.92 -0.86
C ILE A 672 47.75 -23.74 -0.58
N ALA A 673 48.36 -24.59 0.26
CA ALA A 673 49.77 -24.53 0.65
C ALA A 673 50.76 -24.67 -0.53
N ASP A 674 50.41 -25.48 -1.55
CA ASP A 674 51.23 -25.66 -2.76
C ASP A 674 51.28 -24.41 -3.67
N THR A 675 50.52 -23.36 -3.35
CA THR A 675 50.59 -22.10 -4.10
C THR A 675 51.91 -21.38 -3.79
N PRO A 676 52.76 -21.06 -4.80
CA PRO A 676 54.07 -20.45 -4.58
C PRO A 676 54.04 -19.13 -3.78
N ALA A 677 52.89 -18.44 -3.78
CA ALA A 677 52.65 -17.22 -3.00
C ALA A 677 52.63 -17.44 -1.48
N TYR A 678 52.66 -18.69 -1.00
CA TYR A 678 52.66 -19.06 0.42
C TYR A 678 53.87 -19.94 0.79
N ALA A 679 54.89 -19.96 -0.07
CA ALA A 679 56.01 -20.89 0.07
C ALA A 679 56.72 -20.77 1.43
N GLY A 680 56.75 -19.61 2.09
CA GLY A 680 57.32 -19.51 3.43
C GLY A 680 57.17 -18.12 4.06
N LEU A 681 57.70 -17.96 5.28
CA LEU A 681 57.58 -16.74 6.07
C LEU A 681 58.14 -15.48 5.40
N THR A 682 59.23 -15.61 4.63
CA THR A 682 59.79 -14.50 3.83
C THR A 682 58.79 -13.97 2.81
N GLU A 683 58.10 -14.88 2.13
CA GLU A 683 57.07 -14.52 1.17
C GLU A 683 55.86 -13.90 1.88
N HIS A 684 55.42 -14.47 3.02
CA HIS A 684 54.35 -13.88 3.83
C HIS A 684 54.66 -12.44 4.28
N ASN A 685 55.88 -12.15 4.75
CA ASN A 685 56.33 -10.81 5.11
C ASN A 685 56.35 -9.84 3.91
N ARG A 686 56.82 -10.31 2.75
CA ARG A 686 56.77 -9.51 1.51
C ARG A 686 55.34 -9.17 1.13
N ARG A 687 54.41 -10.12 1.27
CA ARG A 687 52.97 -9.91 1.03
C ARG A 687 52.32 -9.00 2.07
N LEU A 688 52.78 -9.03 3.32
CA LEU A 688 52.30 -8.11 4.34
C LEU A 688 52.64 -6.65 3.97
N ALA A 689 53.86 -6.40 3.48
CA ALA A 689 54.24 -5.07 2.97
C ALA A 689 53.41 -4.65 1.74
N GLU A 690 53.14 -5.60 0.82
CA GLU A 690 52.24 -5.39 -0.33
C GLU A 690 50.81 -5.06 0.14
N PHE A 691 50.31 -5.75 1.17
CA PHE A 691 49.00 -5.46 1.78
C PHE A 691 48.99 -4.05 2.35
N ARG A 692 50.02 -3.66 3.10
CA ARG A 692 50.09 -2.33 3.69
C ARG A 692 50.03 -1.24 2.64
N LYS A 693 50.78 -1.40 1.55
CA LYS A 693 50.75 -0.47 0.41
C LYS A 693 49.34 -0.37 -0.20
N LYS A 694 48.66 -1.51 -0.42
CA LYS A 694 47.29 -1.57 -0.95
C LYS A 694 46.27 -0.92 0.00
N LEU A 695 46.48 -1.06 1.30
CA LEU A 695 45.66 -0.45 2.35
C LEU A 695 45.86 1.07 2.41
N ASP A 696 47.08 1.57 2.27
CA ASP A 696 47.38 3.00 2.20
C ASP A 696 46.86 3.62 0.88
N GLU A 697 46.94 2.90 -0.24
CA GLU A 697 46.27 3.25 -1.51
C GLU A 697 44.75 3.39 -1.33
N LEU A 698 44.12 2.43 -0.65
CA LEU A 698 42.68 2.44 -0.37
C LEU A 698 42.30 3.61 0.56
N LYS A 699 43.12 3.90 1.57
CA LYS A 699 42.93 5.04 2.49
C LYS A 699 42.92 6.37 1.76
N ALA A 700 43.83 6.53 0.80
CA ALA A 700 43.96 7.76 0.03
C ALA A 700 42.74 8.05 -0.87
N LEU A 701 41.94 7.03 -1.21
CA LEU A 701 40.72 7.18 -2.01
C LEU A 701 39.53 7.71 -1.21
N ASP A 702 39.60 7.67 0.14
CA ASP A 702 38.55 8.12 1.07
C ASP A 702 37.15 7.62 0.70
N LEU A 703 37.01 6.36 0.27
CA LEU A 703 35.73 5.81 -0.19
C LEU A 703 34.67 5.87 0.92
N GLU A 704 35.07 5.56 2.16
CA GLU A 704 34.22 5.64 3.36
C GLU A 704 33.83 7.08 3.69
N GLY A 705 34.78 8.03 3.68
CA GLY A 705 34.47 9.43 3.94
C GLY A 705 33.60 10.06 2.85
N ARG A 706 33.76 9.67 1.59
CA ARG A 706 32.91 10.11 0.48
C ARG A 706 31.50 9.52 0.57
N ALA A 707 31.37 8.22 0.86
CA ALA A 707 30.09 7.58 1.09
C ALA A 707 29.35 8.18 2.30
N ALA A 708 30.06 8.44 3.41
CA ALA A 708 29.50 9.08 4.59
C ALA A 708 29.04 10.52 4.31
N LYS A 709 29.81 11.30 3.53
CA LYS A 709 29.40 12.66 3.09
C LYS A 709 28.18 12.61 2.17
N ALA A 710 28.09 11.61 1.29
CA ALA A 710 26.94 11.41 0.40
C ALA A 710 25.67 11.00 1.17
N GLU A 711 25.80 10.11 2.16
CA GLU A 711 24.71 9.74 3.07
C GLU A 711 24.28 10.92 3.95
N ALA A 712 25.23 11.69 4.50
CA ALA A 712 24.92 12.90 5.25
C ALA A 712 24.17 13.93 4.39
N LEU A 713 24.57 14.11 3.13
CA LEU A 713 23.88 14.96 2.17
C LEU A 713 22.47 14.43 1.87
N SER A 714 22.30 13.11 1.71
CA SER A 714 20.98 12.50 1.52
C SER A 714 20.07 12.64 2.73
N ALA A 715 20.60 12.44 3.94
CA ALA A 715 19.84 12.59 5.18
C ALA A 715 19.41 14.05 5.39
N ALA A 716 20.30 15.00 5.08
CA ALA A 716 20.00 16.42 5.14
C ALA A 716 18.86 16.81 4.17
N MET A 717 18.79 16.19 2.99
CA MET A 717 17.70 16.43 2.02
C MET A 717 16.37 15.77 2.38
N ALA A 718 16.40 14.57 2.98
CA ALA A 718 15.19 13.79 3.26
C ALA A 718 14.27 14.48 4.28
N LEU A 719 14.84 15.14 5.30
CA LEU A 719 14.06 15.75 6.38
C LEU A 719 13.20 16.95 5.88
N PRO A 720 13.73 17.93 5.13
CA PRO A 720 12.92 19.00 4.53
C PRO A 720 11.90 18.49 3.52
N LEU A 721 12.26 17.51 2.69
CA LEU A 721 11.35 16.92 1.69
C LEU A 721 10.09 16.35 2.34
N SER A 722 10.22 15.67 3.48
CA SER A 722 9.06 15.11 4.21
C SER A 722 8.08 16.16 4.74
N LYS A 723 8.49 17.43 4.82
CA LYS A 723 7.66 18.54 5.30
C LYS A 723 6.94 19.27 4.17
N ILE A 724 7.44 19.18 2.94
CA ILE A 724 6.83 19.81 1.77
C ILE A 724 5.64 18.96 1.33
N LYS A 725 4.42 19.47 1.46
CA LYS A 725 3.21 18.76 1.03
C LYS A 725 2.94 18.96 -0.45
N VAL A 726 3.12 20.19 -0.94
CA VAL A 726 3.08 20.55 -2.36
C VAL A 726 4.47 21.01 -2.80
N MET A 727 5.17 20.15 -3.54
CA MET A 727 6.50 20.40 -4.09
C MET A 727 6.43 21.16 -5.42
N SER A 728 7.27 22.20 -5.55
CA SER A 728 7.40 22.92 -6.80
C SER A 728 8.10 22.06 -7.85
N LYS A 729 7.88 22.37 -9.13
CA LYS A 729 8.57 21.72 -10.26
C LYS A 729 10.08 21.76 -10.10
N GLU A 730 10.63 22.91 -9.72
CA GLU A 730 12.06 23.09 -9.53
C GLU A 730 12.60 22.23 -8.37
N ALA A 731 11.84 22.13 -7.27
CA ALA A 731 12.21 21.29 -6.14
C ALA A 731 12.12 19.79 -6.50
N ALA A 732 11.09 19.40 -7.26
CA ALA A 732 10.93 18.04 -7.78
C ALA A 732 12.05 17.67 -8.76
N GLU A 733 12.42 18.57 -9.68
CA GLU A 733 13.57 18.37 -10.60
C GLU A 733 14.88 18.21 -9.82
N ALA A 734 15.11 19.03 -8.78
CA ALA A 734 16.27 18.89 -7.91
C ALA A 734 16.26 17.57 -7.14
N GLN A 735 15.09 17.12 -6.66
CA GLN A 735 14.93 15.83 -6.00
C GLN A 735 15.19 14.67 -6.96
N VAL A 736 14.64 14.71 -8.18
CA VAL A 736 14.85 13.67 -9.21
C VAL A 736 16.32 13.58 -9.56
N ALA A 737 16.97 14.71 -9.88
CA ALA A 737 18.40 14.75 -10.18
C ALA A 737 19.23 14.20 -9.01
N PHE A 738 18.89 14.55 -7.77
CA PHE A 738 19.55 14.01 -6.59
C PHE A 738 19.31 12.51 -6.41
N THR A 739 18.08 12.03 -6.65
CA THR A 739 17.71 10.62 -6.51
C THR A 739 18.38 9.77 -7.57
N GLU A 740 18.46 10.24 -8.81
CA GLU A 740 19.23 9.60 -9.89
C GLU A 740 20.72 9.52 -9.55
N LEU A 741 21.30 10.58 -8.98
CA LEU A 741 22.70 10.56 -8.52
C LEU A 741 22.89 9.67 -7.30
N LYS A 742 21.94 9.62 -6.36
CA LYS A 742 21.96 8.73 -5.21
C LYS A 742 21.86 7.27 -5.63
N ALA A 743 21.02 6.94 -6.59
CA ALA A 743 20.88 5.57 -7.12
C ALA A 743 22.17 5.05 -7.75
N ARG A 744 23.07 5.95 -8.19
CA ARG A 744 24.41 5.57 -8.66
C ARG A 744 25.35 5.18 -7.52
N LEU A 745 25.09 5.62 -6.28
CA LEU A 745 25.86 5.16 -5.13
C LEU A 745 25.48 3.70 -4.83
N PRO A 746 26.45 2.80 -4.70
CA PRO A 746 26.16 1.47 -4.19
C PRO A 746 25.64 1.58 -2.76
N GLY A 747 24.57 0.83 -2.46
CA GLY A 747 24.12 0.59 -1.09
C GLY A 747 25.18 -0.22 -0.35
N GLY A 748 26.15 0.46 0.23
CA GLY A 748 27.34 -0.14 0.84
C GLY A 748 28.58 -0.03 -0.06
N ILE A 749 29.75 0.09 0.56
CA ILE A 749 31.04 0.16 -0.14
C ILE A 749 31.37 -1.26 -0.64
N VAL A 750 30.78 -1.62 -1.78
CA VAL A 750 30.92 -2.88 -2.54
C VAL A 750 30.69 -4.14 -1.70
N SER A 751 29.51 -4.74 -1.79
CA SER A 751 29.35 -6.15 -1.41
C SER A 751 30.06 -7.03 -2.45
N CYS A 752 30.92 -7.97 -2.01
CA CYS A 752 31.49 -8.94 -2.93
C CYS A 752 30.47 -10.00 -3.34
N LEU A 753 30.63 -10.50 -4.57
CA LEU A 753 30.07 -11.78 -5.00
C LEU A 753 30.40 -12.88 -3.96
N GLY A 754 29.38 -13.37 -3.27
CA GLY A 754 29.46 -14.51 -2.35
C GLY A 754 28.90 -14.26 -0.94
N ALA A 755 28.80 -13.00 -0.50
CA ALA A 755 28.15 -12.62 0.75
C ALA A 755 27.52 -11.22 0.57
N PRO A 756 26.20 -11.11 0.32
CA PRO A 756 25.55 -9.85 -0.04
C PRO A 756 25.71 -8.72 1.00
N ASP A 757 26.16 -9.03 2.21
CA ASP A 757 26.23 -8.10 3.34
C ASP A 757 27.65 -7.74 3.83
N THR A 758 28.72 -8.22 3.17
CA THR A 758 30.10 -7.92 3.61
C THR A 758 30.76 -6.88 2.71
N PRO A 759 31.11 -5.67 3.22
CA PRO A 759 31.85 -4.67 2.46
C PRO A 759 33.24 -5.20 2.08
N CYS A 760 33.66 -4.97 0.84
CA CYS A 760 34.92 -5.52 0.33
C CYS A 760 36.02 -4.48 0.11
N LEU A 761 35.65 -3.20 0.12
CA LEU A 761 36.57 -2.07 0.04
C LEU A 761 36.49 -1.18 1.30
N SER A 762 36.09 -1.74 2.44
CA SER A 762 36.21 -1.03 3.71
C SER A 762 37.67 -0.97 4.14
N TYR A 763 38.17 0.25 4.37
CA TYR A 763 39.52 0.44 4.91
C TYR A 763 39.61 -0.16 6.31
N ALA A 764 38.59 0.07 7.16
CA ALA A 764 38.58 -0.43 8.54
C ALA A 764 38.60 -1.97 8.60
N GLU A 765 37.79 -2.65 7.78
CA GLU A 765 37.76 -4.11 7.75
C GLU A 765 39.05 -4.71 7.18
N LEU A 766 39.60 -4.12 6.10
CA LEU A 766 40.87 -4.56 5.54
C LEU A 766 42.05 -4.26 6.45
N GLU A 767 42.01 -3.18 7.23
CA GLU A 767 42.98 -2.90 8.29
C GLU A 767 42.89 -3.96 9.41
N GLY A 768 41.69 -4.39 9.76
CA GLY A 768 41.48 -5.51 10.70
C GLY A 768 42.06 -6.83 10.18
N LYS A 769 41.83 -7.16 8.91
CA LYS A 769 42.43 -8.34 8.26
C LYS A 769 43.95 -8.21 8.16
N TYR A 770 44.48 -7.02 7.88
CA TYR A 770 45.92 -6.73 7.90
C TYR A 770 46.53 -6.99 9.27
N LYS A 771 45.95 -6.42 10.34
CA LYS A 771 46.44 -6.63 11.72
C LYS A 771 46.40 -8.10 12.12
N THR A 772 45.35 -8.82 11.70
CA THR A 772 45.23 -10.26 11.91
C THR A 772 46.32 -11.03 11.18
N TYR A 773 46.56 -10.68 9.91
CA TYR A 773 47.60 -11.31 9.10
C TYR A 773 49.00 -11.04 9.68
N GLU A 774 49.30 -9.80 10.06
CA GLU A 774 50.54 -9.41 10.75
C GLU A 774 50.75 -10.21 12.04
N ALA A 775 49.72 -10.30 12.89
CA ALA A 775 49.80 -11.05 14.13
C ALA A 775 50.08 -12.55 13.90
N ARG A 776 49.43 -13.14 12.88
CA ARG A 776 49.63 -14.55 12.49
C ARG A 776 51.03 -14.79 11.94
N ILE A 777 51.58 -13.88 11.13
CA ILE A 777 52.97 -13.97 10.66
C ILE A 777 53.94 -13.95 11.83
N ARG A 778 53.82 -12.99 12.76
CA ARG A 778 54.69 -12.91 13.94
C ARG A 778 54.66 -14.19 14.78
N LYS A 779 53.48 -14.79 14.92
CA LYS A 779 53.35 -16.06 15.63
C LYS A 779 53.99 -17.22 14.87
N ALA A 780 53.83 -17.27 13.55
CA ALA A 780 54.47 -18.27 12.71
C ALA A 780 56.00 -18.15 12.70
N GLU A 781 56.56 -16.92 12.76
CA GLU A 781 57.99 -16.68 12.99
C GLU A 781 58.46 -17.19 14.36
N GLU A 782 57.65 -17.01 15.40
CA GLU A 782 57.94 -17.52 16.74
C GLU A 782 57.96 -19.07 16.77
N VAL A 783 57.01 -19.69 16.06
CA VAL A 783 56.92 -21.14 15.89
C VAL A 783 58.11 -21.68 15.09
N ASP A 784 58.49 -21.02 14.01
CA ASP A 784 59.65 -21.42 13.19
C ASP A 784 60.96 -21.34 13.98
N LYS A 785 61.15 -20.30 14.80
CA LYS A 785 62.28 -20.20 15.74
C LYS A 785 62.31 -21.35 16.76
N LYS A 786 61.15 -21.73 17.30
CA LYS A 786 61.04 -22.87 18.24
C LYS A 786 61.40 -24.20 17.54
N ALA A 787 60.97 -24.37 16.29
CA ALA A 787 61.31 -25.55 15.49
C ALA A 787 62.82 -25.61 15.18
N ALA A 788 63.45 -24.49 14.81
CA ALA A 788 64.91 -24.42 14.64
C ALA A 788 65.66 -24.81 15.92
N ALA A 789 65.21 -24.31 17.07
CA ALA A 789 65.80 -24.61 18.37
C ALA A 789 65.68 -26.11 18.73
N ALA A 790 64.53 -26.74 18.47
CA ALA A 790 64.35 -28.19 18.64
C ALA A 790 65.32 -28.99 17.75
N CYS A 791 65.48 -28.58 16.49
CA CYS A 791 66.44 -29.22 15.58
C CYS A 791 67.90 -29.08 16.06
N LEU A 792 68.32 -27.89 16.49
CA LEU A 792 69.65 -27.67 17.07
C LEU A 792 69.90 -28.52 18.32
N ARG A 793 68.86 -28.73 19.15
CA ARG A 793 68.94 -29.61 20.32
C ARG A 793 69.21 -31.07 19.94
N SER A 794 68.55 -31.59 18.91
CA SER A 794 68.78 -32.97 18.42
C SER A 794 70.13 -33.14 17.74
N GLN A 795 70.65 -32.09 17.11
CA GLN A 795 72.02 -32.11 16.61
C GLN A 795 73.05 -32.27 17.74
N ALA A 796 72.82 -31.59 18.88
CA ALA A 796 73.68 -31.69 20.06
C ALA A 796 73.50 -33.01 20.84
N ASP A 797 72.30 -33.58 20.78
CA ASP A 797 71.91 -34.84 21.42
C ASP A 797 71.15 -35.73 20.43
N PRO A 798 71.84 -36.65 19.72
CA PRO A 798 71.21 -37.54 18.75
C PRO A 798 70.13 -38.47 19.33
N SER A 799 70.03 -38.59 20.66
CA SER A 799 68.99 -39.37 21.35
C SER A 799 67.65 -38.61 21.46
N TYR A 800 67.67 -37.27 21.41
CA TYR A 800 66.46 -36.45 21.39
C TYR A 800 65.87 -36.40 19.98
N ASP A 801 64.62 -36.85 19.83
CA ASP A 801 63.92 -36.85 18.55
C ASP A 801 63.22 -35.52 18.29
N TYR A 802 63.89 -34.61 17.58
CA TYR A 802 63.30 -33.32 17.22
C TYR A 802 62.04 -33.46 16.35
N ARG A 803 61.81 -34.59 15.67
CA ARG A 803 60.76 -34.69 14.65
C ARG A 803 59.37 -34.53 15.24
N SER A 804 59.09 -35.09 16.42
CA SER A 804 57.76 -34.92 17.05
C SER A 804 57.49 -33.47 17.45
N GLU A 805 58.51 -32.75 17.92
CA GLU A 805 58.37 -31.36 18.38
C GLU A 805 58.40 -30.38 17.21
N ALA A 806 59.34 -30.51 16.27
CA ALA A 806 59.43 -29.64 15.09
C ALA A 806 58.27 -29.86 14.10
N LEU A 807 57.82 -31.11 13.89
CA LEU A 807 56.69 -31.38 12.99
C LEU A 807 55.34 -30.93 13.58
N SER A 808 55.16 -31.06 14.91
CA SER A 808 53.96 -30.52 15.56
C SER A 808 53.93 -29.00 15.57
N LEU A 809 55.08 -28.35 15.75
CA LEU A 809 55.20 -26.89 15.68
C LEU A 809 54.97 -26.36 14.25
N LEU A 810 55.61 -26.95 13.24
CA LEU A 810 55.51 -26.51 11.83
C LEU A 810 54.23 -26.98 11.12
N GLY A 811 53.36 -27.71 11.83
CA GLY A 811 52.02 -28.06 11.36
C GLY A 811 51.99 -28.92 10.11
N LEU A 812 53.04 -29.72 9.85
CA LEU A 812 53.05 -30.73 8.80
C LEU A 812 52.61 -30.19 7.41
N LYS A 813 53.44 -29.33 6.77
CA LYS A 813 53.25 -28.72 5.42
C LYS A 813 52.38 -27.45 5.31
N LYS A 814 52.11 -26.70 6.39
CA LYS A 814 51.37 -25.41 6.25
C LYS A 814 52.14 -24.33 5.48
N TRP A 815 53.46 -24.26 5.68
CA TRP A 815 54.39 -23.36 4.99
C TRP A 815 55.80 -23.94 5.08
N MET A 816 56.72 -23.55 4.18
CA MET A 816 58.11 -24.04 4.29
C MET A 816 58.79 -23.41 5.51
N PRO A 817 59.56 -24.20 6.29
CA PRO A 817 60.37 -23.67 7.38
C PRO A 817 61.41 -22.68 6.85
N SER A 818 61.89 -21.77 7.69
CA SER A 818 62.98 -20.89 7.28
C SER A 818 64.23 -21.70 6.90
N GLU A 819 65.09 -21.10 6.06
CA GLU A 819 66.37 -21.71 5.69
C GLU A 819 67.25 -22.00 6.91
N GLU A 820 67.09 -21.24 8.00
CA GLU A 820 67.74 -21.50 9.28
C GLU A 820 67.20 -22.79 9.91
N THR A 821 65.88 -22.95 10.03
CA THR A 821 65.24 -24.18 10.51
C THR A 821 65.63 -25.39 9.66
N VAL A 822 65.55 -25.29 8.33
CA VAL A 822 65.90 -26.39 7.41
C VAL A 822 67.35 -26.82 7.60
N ARG A 823 68.29 -25.87 7.70
CA ARG A 823 69.71 -26.18 7.95
C ARG A 823 69.93 -26.85 9.29
N ALA A 824 69.28 -26.37 10.36
CA ALA A 824 69.36 -26.96 11.68
C ALA A 824 68.85 -28.42 11.69
N CYS A 825 67.70 -28.69 11.07
CA CYS A 825 67.11 -30.04 11.05
C CYS A 825 67.91 -31.01 10.18
N ALA A 826 68.43 -30.57 9.03
CA ALA A 826 69.29 -31.39 8.19
C ALA A 826 70.61 -31.78 8.90
N ALA A 827 71.17 -30.87 9.69
CA ALA A 827 72.35 -31.16 10.50
C ALA A 827 72.06 -32.19 11.60
N ALA A 828 70.88 -32.11 12.24
CA ALA A 828 70.42 -33.10 13.21
C ALA A 828 70.24 -34.50 12.60
N ASP A 829 69.58 -34.60 11.44
CA ASP A 829 69.41 -35.88 10.74
C ASP A 829 70.75 -36.53 10.37
N LYS A 830 71.72 -35.73 9.91
CA LYS A 830 73.06 -36.21 9.57
C LYS A 830 73.80 -36.77 10.80
N ALA A 831 73.68 -36.12 11.95
CA ALA A 831 74.29 -36.58 13.20
C ALA A 831 73.69 -37.93 13.65
N ARG A 832 72.37 -38.07 13.58
CA ARG A 832 71.65 -39.29 13.97
C ARG A 832 71.92 -40.48 13.03
N TRP A 833 72.03 -40.23 11.72
CA TRP A 833 72.39 -41.27 10.75
C TRP A 833 73.80 -41.85 11.00
N ALA A 834 74.77 -41.01 11.35
CA ALA A 834 76.14 -41.45 11.61
C ALA A 834 76.24 -42.42 12.80
N GLU A 835 75.46 -42.19 13.85
CA GLU A 835 75.44 -43.07 15.04
C GLU A 835 74.79 -44.42 14.73
N THR A 836 73.72 -44.41 13.93
CA THR A 836 72.98 -45.64 13.54
C THR A 836 73.86 -46.60 12.72
N VAL A 837 74.73 -46.08 11.85
CA VAL A 837 75.64 -46.88 11.00
C VAL A 837 76.75 -47.56 11.79
N LYS A 838 77.17 -46.98 12.93
CA LYS A 838 78.28 -47.49 13.76
C LYS A 838 77.90 -48.75 14.55
N GLU A 839 76.64 -48.85 14.97
CA GLU A 839 76.09 -50.02 15.66
C GLU A 839 75.80 -51.19 14.71
N PHE A 840 75.43 -50.92 13.46
CA PHE A 840 75.03 -51.94 12.48
C PHE A 840 76.17 -52.90 12.05
N ARG A 841 77.44 -52.48 12.11
CA ARG A 841 78.59 -53.29 11.64
C ARG A 841 79.00 -54.44 12.59
N LYS A 842 78.42 -54.54 13.79
CA LYS A 842 78.78 -55.58 14.77
C LYS A 842 77.99 -56.91 14.63
N ILE A 843 77.05 -57.04 13.66
CA ILE A 843 75.95 -58.04 13.76
C ILE A 843 75.55 -58.74 12.43
N THR A 844 76.49 -59.14 11.56
CA THR A 844 76.19 -60.02 10.39
C THR A 844 76.76 -61.44 10.56
N PRO A 845 75.96 -62.46 10.94
CA PRO A 845 76.46 -63.75 11.46
C PRO A 845 76.66 -64.90 10.45
N PHE A 846 76.42 -64.72 9.15
CA PHE A 846 76.35 -65.83 8.18
C PHE A 846 77.63 -66.00 7.34
N LYS A 847 78.08 -67.26 7.14
CA LYS A 847 79.26 -67.61 6.33
C LYS A 847 78.90 -67.98 4.89
N GLU A 848 77.96 -68.92 4.72
CA GLU A 848 77.43 -69.33 3.41
C GLU A 848 75.98 -69.81 3.55
N VAL A 849 75.13 -69.47 2.58
CA VAL A 849 73.75 -69.99 2.49
C VAL A 849 73.44 -70.34 1.03
N THR A 850 72.77 -71.46 0.81
CA THR A 850 72.41 -72.01 -0.51
C THR A 850 70.93 -72.42 -0.56
N ILE A 851 70.31 -72.39 -1.73
CA ILE A 851 68.97 -72.92 -2.00
C ILE A 851 69.04 -73.88 -3.19
N ALA A 852 68.59 -75.12 -3.01
CA ALA A 852 68.72 -76.19 -4.02
C ALA A 852 70.16 -76.34 -4.58
N GLY A 853 71.17 -76.12 -3.72
CA GLY A 853 72.59 -76.21 -4.07
C GLY A 853 73.21 -74.97 -4.73
N ARG A 854 72.46 -73.87 -4.93
CA ARG A 854 72.95 -72.62 -5.51
C ARG A 854 73.19 -71.56 -4.43
N GLN A 855 74.30 -70.82 -4.50
CA GLN A 855 74.62 -69.73 -3.57
C GLN A 855 73.58 -68.60 -3.62
N LEU A 856 73.32 -67.99 -2.47
CA LEU A 856 72.41 -66.86 -2.31
C LEU A 856 72.98 -65.58 -2.97
N ALA A 857 72.59 -65.30 -4.22
CA ALA A 857 72.86 -64.04 -4.91
C ALA A 857 71.71 -63.66 -5.85
N GLY A 858 70.84 -62.73 -5.45
CA GLY A 858 69.73 -62.21 -6.28
C GLY A 858 68.49 -63.12 -6.36
N GLY A 859 67.57 -62.83 -7.30
CA GLY A 859 66.37 -63.65 -7.55
C GLY A 859 66.71 -65.00 -8.19
N LEU A 860 66.03 -66.07 -7.77
CA LEU A 860 66.31 -67.45 -8.17
C LEU A 860 65.05 -68.10 -8.78
N GLU A 861 65.05 -68.39 -10.07
CA GLU A 861 63.98 -69.16 -10.72
C GLU A 861 64.32 -70.66 -10.70
N LEU A 862 63.39 -71.51 -10.23
CA LEU A 862 63.58 -72.96 -10.14
C LEU A 862 62.59 -73.70 -11.04
N LYS A 863 63.09 -74.64 -11.84
CA LYS A 863 62.26 -75.58 -12.62
C LYS A 863 61.86 -76.77 -11.74
N ARG A 864 60.67 -77.35 -11.97
CA ARG A 864 60.18 -78.52 -11.19
C ARG A 864 61.15 -79.71 -11.20
N GLY A 865 61.95 -79.88 -12.26
CA GLY A 865 62.99 -80.91 -12.35
C GLY A 865 64.22 -80.68 -11.46
N GLU A 866 64.42 -79.46 -10.94
CA GLU A 866 65.52 -79.10 -10.04
C GLU A 866 65.16 -79.32 -8.56
N LEU A 867 63.89 -79.62 -8.28
CA LEU A 867 63.38 -79.91 -6.94
C LEU A 867 63.48 -81.41 -6.67
N HIS A 868 64.56 -81.85 -6.01
CA HIS A 868 64.70 -83.24 -5.59
C HIS A 868 63.55 -83.64 -4.65
N GLY A 869 62.69 -84.56 -5.10
CA GLY A 869 61.50 -84.97 -4.36
C GLY A 869 60.40 -83.90 -4.29
N GLY A 870 60.41 -82.90 -5.18
CA GLY A 870 59.42 -81.82 -5.21
C GLY A 870 59.66 -80.70 -4.19
N LYS A 871 60.78 -80.72 -3.47
CA LYS A 871 61.11 -79.77 -2.40
C LYS A 871 62.28 -78.85 -2.74
N ALA A 872 62.20 -77.59 -2.31
CA ALA A 872 63.32 -76.65 -2.29
C ALA A 872 63.98 -76.72 -0.90
N ALA A 873 65.28 -77.04 -0.84
CA ALA A 873 66.05 -77.10 0.41
C ALA A 873 66.95 -75.86 0.56
N VAL A 874 66.78 -75.10 1.64
CA VAL A 874 67.63 -73.99 2.09
C VAL A 874 68.65 -74.54 3.09
N ARG A 875 69.94 -74.38 2.80
CA ARG A 875 71.05 -74.85 3.67
C ARG A 875 72.02 -73.72 3.97
N GLY A 876 72.53 -73.59 5.18
CA GLY A 876 73.54 -72.59 5.50
C GLY A 876 74.41 -72.91 6.71
N SER A 877 75.47 -72.12 6.89
CA SER A 877 76.37 -72.17 8.05
C SER A 877 76.66 -70.79 8.65
N LEU A 878 76.85 -70.77 9.97
CA LEU A 878 77.20 -69.56 10.75
C LEU A 878 78.72 -69.36 10.81
N HIS A 879 79.15 -68.12 11.05
CA HIS A 879 80.56 -67.85 11.38
C HIS A 879 80.91 -68.50 12.74
N PRO A 880 82.12 -69.05 12.95
CA PRO A 880 82.52 -69.68 14.21
C PRO A 880 82.44 -68.76 15.45
N ASP A 881 82.41 -67.44 15.25
CA ASP A 881 82.30 -66.43 16.32
C ASP A 881 80.85 -66.03 16.63
N ALA A 882 79.86 -66.66 15.99
CA ALA A 882 78.45 -66.39 16.27
C ALA A 882 78.06 -66.90 17.68
N PRO A 883 77.30 -66.14 18.48
CA PRO A 883 76.91 -66.56 19.82
C PRO A 883 76.08 -67.85 19.79
N ALA A 884 76.32 -68.74 20.77
CA ALA A 884 75.87 -70.13 20.83
C ALA A 884 74.34 -70.39 20.81
N TYR A 885 73.51 -69.33 20.79
CA TYR A 885 72.05 -69.40 20.91
C TYR A 885 71.31 -68.88 19.67
N THR A 886 71.89 -69.04 18.48
CA THR A 886 71.27 -68.54 17.26
C THR A 886 70.11 -69.47 16.83
N HIS A 887 68.87 -69.06 17.09
CA HIS A 887 67.73 -69.60 16.35
C HIS A 887 67.73 -68.96 14.96
N VAL A 888 67.75 -69.80 13.93
CA VAL A 888 67.60 -69.34 12.55
C VAL A 888 66.13 -69.44 12.18
N TYR A 889 65.57 -68.31 11.81
CA TYR A 889 64.22 -68.23 11.30
C TYR A 889 64.27 -68.16 9.78
N VAL A 890 63.49 -69.02 9.11
CA VAL A 890 63.27 -68.99 7.66
C VAL A 890 61.83 -68.56 7.42
N SER A 891 61.64 -67.33 6.94
CA SER A 891 60.31 -66.89 6.49
C SER A 891 60.05 -67.41 5.08
N LEU A 892 58.83 -67.90 4.86
CA LEU A 892 58.26 -68.07 3.52
C LEU A 892 57.00 -67.19 3.50
N ASN A 893 57.06 -66.02 2.87
CA ASN A 893 55.87 -65.18 2.71
C ASN A 893 55.76 -64.71 1.27
N SER A 894 54.53 -64.61 0.75
CA SER A 894 54.21 -63.99 -0.54
C SER A 894 53.90 -62.48 -0.41
N ASP A 895 53.56 -62.03 0.81
CA ASP A 895 53.32 -60.62 1.15
C ASP A 895 54.01 -60.28 2.48
N TYR A 896 55.15 -59.58 2.39
CA TYR A 896 56.00 -59.26 3.54
C TYR A 896 55.32 -58.25 4.51
N ALA A 897 54.23 -57.60 4.12
CA ALA A 897 53.56 -56.59 4.94
C ALA A 897 52.79 -57.17 6.15
N HIS A 898 52.52 -58.48 6.19
CA HIS A 898 51.72 -59.12 7.24
C HIS A 898 52.55 -60.17 8.00
N ARG A 899 52.90 -59.82 9.24
CA ARG A 899 53.82 -60.56 10.13
C ARG A 899 53.14 -61.74 10.81
N GLU A 900 52.97 -62.87 10.12
CA GLU A 900 52.84 -64.15 10.81
C GLU A 900 54.17 -64.92 10.73
N PRO A 901 54.74 -65.38 11.86
CA PRO A 901 56.00 -66.09 11.85
C PRO A 901 55.85 -67.52 11.30
N GLY A 902 56.46 -67.79 10.14
CA GLY A 902 56.81 -69.10 9.59
C GLY A 902 57.75 -69.93 10.49
N GLN A 903 58.02 -71.17 10.06
CA GLN A 903 58.65 -72.17 10.91
C GLN A 903 60.05 -71.78 11.42
N THR A 904 60.27 -71.95 12.72
CA THR A 904 61.60 -71.82 13.34
C THR A 904 62.37 -73.13 13.15
N VAL A 905 63.61 -73.05 12.66
CA VAL A 905 64.44 -74.24 12.44
C VAL A 905 65.59 -74.24 13.45
N PRO A 906 65.73 -75.28 14.28
CA PRO A 906 66.85 -75.36 15.23
C PRO A 906 68.17 -75.53 14.46
N VAL A 907 69.16 -74.72 14.80
CA VAL A 907 70.54 -74.85 14.28
C VAL A 907 71.28 -75.83 15.18
N SER A 908 71.84 -76.90 14.61
CA SER A 908 72.67 -77.86 15.36
C SER A 908 74.06 -77.88 14.75
N GLY A 909 75.09 -77.60 15.57
CA GLY A 909 76.49 -77.62 15.12
C GLY A 909 76.90 -76.49 14.17
N GLY A 910 76.19 -75.36 14.17
CA GLY A 910 76.51 -74.19 13.32
C GLY A 910 76.02 -74.29 11.87
N ALA A 911 75.31 -75.36 11.51
CA ALA A 911 74.64 -75.54 10.23
C ALA A 911 73.12 -75.67 10.39
N PHE A 912 72.37 -75.24 9.37
CA PHE A 912 70.92 -75.41 9.30
C PHE A 912 70.47 -75.89 7.93
N GLU A 913 69.38 -76.66 7.91
CA GLU A 913 68.69 -77.11 6.70
C GLU A 913 67.18 -77.01 6.89
N TYR A 914 66.50 -76.43 5.91
CA TYR A 914 65.04 -76.32 5.86
C TYR A 914 64.55 -76.69 4.47
N SER A 915 63.50 -77.50 4.37
CA SER A 915 62.93 -77.86 3.07
C SER A 915 61.42 -77.61 3.03
N PHE A 916 60.93 -77.09 1.92
CA PHE A 916 59.51 -76.82 1.69
C PHE A 916 59.12 -77.19 0.25
N GLU A 917 57.83 -77.44 0.01
CA GLU A 917 57.27 -77.71 -1.32
C GLU A 917 56.72 -76.41 -1.91
N PRO A 918 57.43 -75.74 -2.84
CA PRO A 918 56.97 -74.48 -3.40
C PRO A 918 55.80 -74.69 -4.39
N VAL A 919 54.81 -73.78 -4.36
CA VAL A 919 53.65 -73.79 -5.27
C VAL A 919 54.04 -73.18 -6.62
N PRO A 920 53.72 -73.84 -7.74
CA PRO A 920 53.87 -73.27 -9.09
C PRO A 920 53.16 -71.93 -9.25
N GLY A 921 53.86 -70.93 -9.79
CA GLY A 921 53.40 -69.57 -10.05
C GLY A 921 53.63 -68.58 -8.90
N GLU A 922 53.95 -69.07 -7.70
CA GLU A 922 54.15 -68.21 -6.53
C GLU A 922 55.60 -67.74 -6.39
N THR A 923 55.73 -66.57 -5.79
CA THR A 923 57.00 -65.97 -5.40
C THR A 923 57.17 -66.10 -3.89
N TYR A 924 58.24 -66.74 -3.47
CA TYR A 924 58.62 -66.87 -2.05
C TYR A 924 59.75 -65.91 -1.72
N TYR A 925 59.62 -65.17 -0.62
CA TYR A 925 60.70 -64.40 -0.03
C TYR A 925 61.39 -65.21 1.07
N VAL A 926 62.61 -65.69 0.80
CA VAL A 926 63.41 -66.43 1.79
C VAL A 926 64.34 -65.47 2.51
N GLY A 927 64.12 -65.26 3.81
CA GLY A 927 64.98 -64.46 4.69
C GLY A 927 65.49 -65.27 5.88
N VAL A 928 66.75 -65.06 6.27
CA VAL A 928 67.40 -65.75 7.40
C VAL A 928 67.68 -64.74 8.51
N GLN A 929 67.05 -64.89 9.68
CA GLN A 929 67.20 -63.97 10.81
C GLN A 929 67.65 -64.70 12.08
N ALA A 930 68.56 -64.06 12.84
CA ALA A 930 68.92 -64.45 14.21
C ALA A 930 68.03 -63.71 15.23
N ILE A 931 67.50 -64.41 16.24
CA ILE A 931 66.65 -63.82 17.29
C ILE A 931 67.30 -64.07 18.66
N ASN A 932 67.22 -63.06 19.56
CA ASN A 932 67.79 -62.97 20.92
C ASN A 932 69.26 -62.49 21.05
N GLY A 933 69.55 -61.31 20.49
CA GLY A 933 70.66 -60.48 20.98
C GLY A 933 70.29 -59.76 22.29
N PRO A 934 71.24 -59.43 23.17
CA PRO A 934 70.97 -58.67 24.37
C PRO A 934 70.40 -57.28 23.99
N GLU A 935 69.33 -56.88 24.67
CA GLU A 935 68.64 -55.57 24.55
C GLU A 935 67.79 -55.32 23.30
N GLY A 936 66.77 -56.16 23.08
CA GLY A 936 65.50 -55.69 22.50
C GLY A 936 65.64 -54.92 21.17
N MET A 937 66.42 -55.45 20.22
CA MET A 937 66.44 -54.95 18.85
C MET A 937 65.04 -55.12 18.24
N VAL A 938 64.21 -54.09 18.42
CA VAL A 938 63.03 -53.82 17.60
C VAL A 938 63.48 -53.98 16.16
N SER A 939 62.89 -54.94 15.45
CA SER A 939 63.20 -55.32 14.07
C SER A 939 63.65 -54.10 13.24
N GLN A 940 64.95 -53.85 13.16
CA GLN A 940 65.43 -52.84 12.23
C GLN A 940 65.13 -53.39 10.84
N PRO A 941 64.67 -52.56 9.89
CA PRO A 941 64.49 -53.01 8.53
C PRO A 941 65.83 -53.54 8.04
N LEU A 942 65.87 -54.85 7.79
CA LEU A 942 67.00 -55.55 7.21
C LEU A 942 67.48 -54.79 5.97
N PRO A 943 68.78 -54.86 5.62
CA PRO A 943 69.28 -54.22 4.42
C PRO A 943 68.43 -54.70 3.23
N SER A 944 68.21 -53.81 2.25
CA SER A 944 67.36 -54.00 1.06
C SER A 944 67.62 -55.27 0.24
N ASN A 945 68.60 -56.09 0.62
CA ASN A 945 69.13 -57.24 -0.10
C ASN A 945 69.02 -58.56 0.72
N GLY A 946 68.31 -58.59 1.85
CA GLY A 946 68.23 -59.75 2.75
C GLY A 946 67.19 -60.82 2.39
N HIS A 947 66.53 -60.72 1.24
CA HIS A 947 65.52 -61.68 0.78
C HIS A 947 65.82 -62.15 -0.65
N ILE A 948 65.55 -63.43 -0.93
CA ILE A 948 65.52 -63.96 -2.30
C ILE A 948 64.09 -64.21 -2.72
N THR A 949 63.75 -63.72 -3.90
CA THR A 949 62.57 -64.06 -4.68
C THR A 949 62.77 -65.42 -5.34
N LEU A 950 61.99 -66.42 -4.95
CA LEU A 950 61.99 -67.75 -5.56
C LEU A 950 60.69 -67.96 -6.32
N THR A 951 60.77 -68.14 -7.64
CA THR A 951 59.59 -68.35 -8.51
C THR A 951 59.62 -69.75 -9.12
N VAL A 952 58.53 -70.50 -8.98
CA VAL A 952 58.31 -71.78 -9.68
C VAL A 952 57.35 -71.53 -10.85
N ALA A 953 57.60 -72.05 -12.05
CA ALA A 953 56.72 -71.80 -13.21
C ALA A 953 55.35 -72.51 -13.08
N ALA A 954 54.23 -71.82 -13.38
CA ALA A 954 52.83 -72.32 -13.29
C ALA A 954 52.45 -73.34 -14.39
N GLU A 955 51.49 -74.23 -14.11
CA GLU A 955 51.00 -75.31 -14.98
C GLU A 955 49.80 -74.85 -15.84
N ASP A 956 49.76 -75.20 -17.13
CA ASP A 956 48.72 -74.77 -18.08
C ASP A 956 47.40 -75.57 -17.90
N GLN A 957 46.35 -74.90 -17.37
CA GLN A 957 45.03 -75.51 -17.11
C GLN A 957 44.01 -75.35 -18.25
N THR A 958 44.42 -74.80 -19.40
CA THR A 958 43.51 -74.48 -20.52
C THR A 958 42.67 -75.68 -20.98
N GLY A 959 43.27 -76.89 -20.99
CA GLY A 959 42.58 -78.12 -21.40
C GLY A 959 41.42 -78.55 -20.48
N ALA A 960 41.56 -78.36 -19.16
CA ALA A 960 40.53 -78.74 -18.20
C ALA A 960 39.32 -77.79 -18.25
N ILE A 961 39.57 -76.49 -18.47
CA ILE A 961 38.53 -75.46 -18.57
C ILE A 961 37.77 -75.57 -19.88
N GLN A 962 38.43 -75.92 -20.99
CA GLN A 962 37.73 -76.24 -22.24
C GLN A 962 36.74 -77.39 -22.05
N ALA A 963 37.17 -78.49 -21.40
CA ALA A 963 36.29 -79.62 -21.11
C ALA A 963 35.14 -79.29 -20.15
N PHE A 964 35.32 -78.30 -19.26
CA PHE A 964 34.26 -77.78 -18.41
C PHE A 964 33.18 -77.07 -19.25
N TYR A 965 33.57 -76.15 -20.13
CA TYR A 965 32.63 -75.43 -20.98
C TYR A 965 31.93 -76.30 -22.01
N ASP A 966 32.57 -77.38 -22.47
CA ASP A 966 31.91 -78.37 -23.32
C ASP A 966 30.75 -79.06 -22.59
N LYS A 967 30.89 -79.35 -21.29
CA LYS A 967 29.79 -79.87 -20.45
C LYS A 967 28.71 -78.84 -20.22
N PHE A 968 29.09 -77.58 -19.98
CA PHE A 968 28.16 -76.47 -19.80
C PHE A 968 27.27 -76.29 -21.04
N LYS A 969 27.91 -76.19 -22.22
CA LYS A 969 27.25 -76.13 -23.51
C LYS A 969 26.28 -77.31 -23.69
N ALA A 970 26.75 -78.54 -23.46
CA ALA A 970 25.91 -79.71 -23.62
C ALA A 970 24.68 -79.72 -22.68
N ALA A 971 24.84 -79.27 -21.43
CA ALA A 971 23.72 -79.14 -20.49
C ALA A 971 22.70 -78.10 -20.94
N TYR A 972 23.18 -76.97 -21.47
CA TYR A 972 22.35 -75.87 -21.96
C TYR A 972 21.56 -76.25 -23.22
N GLU A 973 22.20 -76.84 -24.23
CA GLU A 973 21.55 -77.29 -25.47
C GLU A 973 20.50 -78.38 -25.22
N ASN A 974 20.75 -79.25 -24.24
CA ASN A 974 19.80 -80.30 -23.82
C ASN A 974 18.66 -79.76 -22.95
N ARG A 975 18.58 -78.43 -22.72
CA ARG A 975 17.52 -77.80 -21.92
C ARG A 975 17.44 -78.37 -20.50
N ASN A 976 18.58 -78.75 -19.92
CA ASN A 976 18.69 -79.40 -18.62
C ASN A 976 19.14 -78.40 -17.55
N ALA A 977 18.19 -77.64 -17.00
CA ALA A 977 18.47 -76.61 -15.99
C ALA A 977 19.23 -77.16 -14.76
N PRO A 978 18.85 -78.32 -14.16
CA PRO A 978 19.63 -78.89 -13.05
C PRO A 978 21.10 -79.19 -13.39
N ALA A 979 21.39 -79.66 -14.61
CA ALA A 979 22.76 -79.94 -15.03
C ALA A 979 23.57 -78.65 -15.26
N VAL A 980 22.94 -77.58 -15.76
CA VAL A 980 23.57 -76.26 -15.83
C VAL A 980 23.86 -75.75 -14.42
N MET A 981 22.86 -75.78 -13.52
CA MET A 981 23.03 -75.31 -12.14
C MET A 981 24.07 -76.11 -11.35
N ALA A 982 24.32 -77.38 -11.68
CA ALA A 982 25.39 -78.16 -11.05
C ALA A 982 26.82 -77.65 -11.36
N LEU A 983 26.98 -76.91 -12.46
CA LEU A 983 28.23 -76.26 -12.89
C LEU A 983 28.36 -74.83 -12.36
N ILE A 984 27.30 -74.29 -11.76
CA ILE A 984 27.27 -72.98 -11.12
C ILE A 984 27.49 -73.17 -9.61
N SER A 985 28.21 -72.26 -8.97
CA SER A 985 28.37 -72.27 -7.51
C SER A 985 27.05 -71.89 -6.83
N PRO A 986 26.70 -72.46 -5.66
CA PRO A 986 25.54 -72.01 -4.89
C PRO A 986 25.61 -70.53 -4.51
N ASP A 987 26.81 -69.99 -4.35
CA ASP A 987 27.08 -68.59 -4.01
C ASP A 987 27.29 -67.72 -5.26
N TRP A 988 26.89 -68.21 -6.45
CA TRP A 988 27.04 -67.47 -7.69
C TRP A 988 26.18 -66.19 -7.72
N GLY A 989 26.78 -65.13 -8.26
CA GLY A 989 26.09 -63.88 -8.56
C GLY A 989 26.59 -63.22 -9.84
N ALA A 990 25.70 -62.45 -10.47
CA ALA A 990 25.99 -61.43 -11.47
C ALA A 990 25.36 -60.10 -10.99
N GLU A 991 25.82 -58.94 -11.50
CA GLU A 991 25.61 -57.57 -10.97
C GLU A 991 24.28 -57.27 -10.23
N ASP A 992 23.14 -57.88 -10.60
CA ASP A 992 21.87 -57.78 -9.85
C ASP A 992 21.00 -59.07 -9.86
N VAL A 993 21.60 -60.27 -10.02
CA VAL A 993 20.85 -61.55 -10.20
C VAL A 993 21.41 -62.67 -9.34
N ALA A 994 20.55 -63.34 -8.57
CA ALA A 994 20.92 -64.50 -7.74
C ALA A 994 20.81 -65.83 -8.50
N ALA A 995 21.50 -66.87 -8.02
CA ALA A 995 21.45 -68.22 -8.62
C ALA A 995 20.04 -68.81 -8.71
N THR A 996 19.13 -68.44 -7.79
CA THR A 996 17.72 -68.86 -7.81
C THR A 996 16.97 -68.27 -8.99
N ASP A 997 17.19 -66.98 -9.28
CA ASP A 997 16.57 -66.29 -10.41
C ASP A 997 17.07 -66.85 -11.75
N LEU A 998 18.35 -67.23 -11.80
CA LEU A 998 18.95 -67.95 -12.92
C LEU A 998 18.26 -69.30 -13.16
N GLU A 999 18.08 -70.11 -12.11
CA GLU A 999 17.42 -71.40 -12.26
C GLU A 999 15.97 -71.27 -12.76
N GLU A 1000 15.20 -70.34 -12.20
CA GLU A 1000 13.81 -70.11 -12.63
C GLU A 1000 13.74 -69.66 -14.09
N ASN A 1001 14.60 -68.73 -14.49
CA ASN A 1001 14.69 -68.24 -15.86
C ASN A 1001 15.09 -69.36 -16.84
N LEU A 1002 16.11 -70.16 -16.49
CA LEU A 1002 16.51 -71.31 -17.31
C LEU A 1002 15.36 -72.30 -17.47
N ARG A 1003 14.64 -72.63 -16.39
CA ARG A 1003 13.48 -73.54 -16.45
C ARG A 1003 12.35 -72.98 -17.31
N ALA A 1004 12.08 -71.68 -17.25
CA ALA A 1004 11.06 -71.03 -18.07
C ALA A 1004 11.45 -71.07 -19.56
N ASN A 1005 12.67 -70.65 -19.88
CA ASN A 1005 13.18 -70.63 -21.25
C ASN A 1005 13.28 -72.03 -21.86
N PHE A 1006 13.78 -73.01 -21.09
CA PHE A 1006 13.94 -74.39 -21.54
C PHE A 1006 12.60 -75.10 -21.78
N ARG A 1007 11.50 -74.64 -21.15
CA ARG A 1007 10.14 -75.10 -21.48
C ARG A 1007 9.57 -74.44 -22.72
N LEU A 1008 9.90 -73.16 -22.95
CA LEU A 1008 9.34 -72.37 -24.04
C LEU A 1008 9.88 -72.79 -25.41
N TYR A 1009 11.19 -73.05 -25.49
CA TYR A 1009 11.87 -73.35 -26.75
C TYR A 1009 11.91 -74.87 -27.01
N ASP A 1010 11.57 -75.26 -28.24
CA ASP A 1010 11.61 -76.65 -28.71
C ASP A 1010 13.05 -77.10 -28.99
N GLU A 1011 13.92 -76.18 -29.39
CA GLU A 1011 15.34 -76.41 -29.67
C GLU A 1011 16.16 -75.22 -29.17
N ILE A 1012 17.31 -75.49 -28.54
CA ILE A 1012 18.32 -74.49 -28.18
C ILE A 1012 19.68 -75.00 -28.64
N ARG A 1013 20.43 -74.15 -29.35
CA ARG A 1013 21.82 -74.38 -29.74
C ARG A 1013 22.70 -73.33 -29.10
N PHE A 1014 23.87 -73.73 -28.61
CA PHE A 1014 24.79 -72.89 -27.85
C PHE A 1014 26.20 -73.06 -28.43
N SER A 1015 26.81 -71.99 -28.93
CA SER A 1015 28.21 -72.01 -29.37
C SER A 1015 29.09 -71.21 -28.44
N ILE A 1016 30.33 -71.66 -28.26
CA ILE A 1016 31.39 -70.94 -27.56
C ILE A 1016 32.54 -70.82 -28.54
N SER A 1017 33.10 -69.61 -28.69
CA SER A 1017 34.28 -69.35 -29.49
C SER A 1017 35.22 -68.37 -28.77
N GLY A 1018 36.50 -68.39 -29.14
CA GLY A 1018 37.48 -67.44 -28.60
C GLY A 1018 37.78 -67.62 -27.11
N LEU A 1019 37.61 -68.82 -26.54
CA LEU A 1019 37.87 -69.08 -25.13
C LEU A 1019 39.33 -68.73 -24.77
N LYS A 1020 39.48 -67.76 -23.89
CA LYS A 1020 40.76 -67.32 -23.33
C LYS A 1020 40.74 -67.52 -21.82
N VAL A 1021 41.73 -68.26 -21.32
CA VAL A 1021 41.89 -68.55 -19.90
C VAL A 1021 43.05 -67.72 -19.34
N THR A 1022 42.80 -67.00 -18.25
CA THR A 1022 43.84 -66.30 -17.48
C THR A 1022 43.80 -66.70 -16.02
N GLY A 1023 44.88 -67.27 -15.51
CA GLY A 1023 45.02 -67.62 -14.10
C GLY A 1023 45.20 -66.38 -13.23
N LYS A 1024 44.36 -66.25 -12.19
CA LYS A 1024 44.46 -65.20 -11.16
C LYS A 1024 44.47 -65.87 -9.78
N GLY A 1025 45.65 -66.33 -9.36
CA GLY A 1025 45.83 -67.01 -8.08
C GLY A 1025 45.10 -68.36 -8.03
N LYS A 1026 44.14 -68.52 -7.10
CA LYS A 1026 43.36 -69.76 -6.94
C LYS A 1026 42.10 -69.82 -7.81
N THR A 1027 41.82 -68.77 -8.59
CA THR A 1027 40.70 -68.72 -9.53
C THR A 1027 41.22 -68.59 -10.96
N GLN A 1028 40.41 -69.06 -11.90
CA GLN A 1028 40.69 -68.99 -13.33
C GLN A 1028 39.64 -68.08 -13.95
N GLU A 1029 40.05 -67.10 -14.74
CA GLU A 1029 39.13 -66.25 -15.49
C GLU A 1029 39.03 -66.79 -16.91
N ALA A 1030 37.81 -67.06 -17.37
CA ALA A 1030 37.52 -67.57 -18.70
C ALA A 1030 36.62 -66.60 -19.46
N CYS A 1031 37.18 -65.95 -20.48
CA CYS A 1031 36.44 -65.05 -21.35
C CYS A 1031 36.22 -65.71 -22.72
N TYR A 1032 35.00 -65.64 -23.24
CA TYR A 1032 34.62 -66.22 -24.53
C TYR A 1032 33.47 -65.47 -25.18
N GLU A 1033 33.30 -65.66 -26.48
CA GLU A 1033 32.12 -65.24 -27.23
C GLU A 1033 31.14 -66.41 -27.32
N THR A 1034 29.85 -66.15 -27.12
CA THR A 1034 28.80 -67.16 -27.26
C THR A 1034 27.71 -66.72 -28.22
N ALA A 1035 27.11 -67.68 -28.92
CA ALA A 1035 25.87 -67.48 -29.64
C ALA A 1035 24.83 -68.52 -29.24
N ILE A 1036 23.63 -68.06 -28.86
CA ILE A 1036 22.50 -68.89 -28.46
C ILE A 1036 21.42 -68.77 -29.52
N THR A 1037 21.07 -69.88 -30.16
CA THR A 1037 19.98 -69.93 -31.13
C THR A 1037 18.85 -70.80 -30.60
N SER A 1038 17.68 -70.20 -30.36
CA SER A 1038 16.50 -70.89 -29.83
C SER A 1038 15.36 -70.90 -30.85
N ARG A 1039 14.58 -71.99 -30.91
CA ARG A 1039 13.46 -72.13 -31.86
C ARG A 1039 12.18 -72.63 -31.19
N ILE A 1040 11.04 -72.12 -31.67
CA ILE A 1040 9.69 -72.63 -31.37
C ILE A 1040 9.09 -73.11 -32.69
N PHE A 1041 9.11 -74.42 -32.94
CA PHE A 1041 8.69 -75.01 -34.21
C PHE A 1041 7.22 -74.74 -34.51
N LYS A 1042 6.35 -74.83 -33.48
CA LYS A 1042 4.90 -74.62 -33.64
C LYS A 1042 4.54 -73.21 -34.17
N ARG A 1043 5.38 -72.21 -33.90
CA ARG A 1043 5.18 -70.81 -34.30
C ARG A 1043 6.17 -70.36 -35.39
N ASN A 1044 7.05 -71.25 -35.84
CA ASN A 1044 8.17 -70.95 -36.74
C ASN A 1044 9.01 -69.74 -36.29
N LEU A 1045 9.20 -69.58 -34.98
CA LEU A 1045 10.00 -68.49 -34.41
C LEU A 1045 11.43 -68.95 -34.19
N LYS A 1046 12.41 -68.19 -34.69
CA LYS A 1046 13.84 -68.36 -34.41
C LYS A 1046 14.35 -67.11 -33.70
N HIS A 1047 15.01 -67.29 -32.57
CA HIS A 1047 15.73 -66.26 -31.84
C HIS A 1047 17.22 -66.59 -31.88
N GLU A 1048 18.08 -65.61 -32.11
CA GLU A 1048 19.54 -65.77 -32.10
C GLU A 1048 20.15 -64.59 -31.33
N GLU A 1049 20.93 -64.90 -30.30
CA GLU A 1049 21.63 -63.95 -29.45
C GLU A 1049 23.14 -64.21 -29.53
N LYS A 1050 23.93 -63.13 -29.47
CA LYS A 1050 25.39 -63.20 -29.39
C LYS A 1050 25.87 -62.31 -28.26
N SER A 1051 26.76 -62.81 -27.42
CA SER A 1051 27.31 -62.08 -26.29
C SER A 1051 28.76 -62.46 -26.01
N SER A 1052 29.50 -61.52 -25.44
CA SER A 1052 30.82 -61.77 -24.86
C SER A 1052 30.63 -61.98 -23.35
N VAL A 1053 31.20 -63.06 -22.82
CA VAL A 1053 31.04 -63.48 -21.43
C VAL A 1053 32.42 -63.67 -20.81
N CYS A 1054 32.63 -63.13 -19.61
CA CYS A 1054 33.78 -63.46 -18.78
C CYS A 1054 33.31 -64.04 -17.45
N ASP A 1055 33.72 -65.27 -17.17
CA ASP A 1055 33.40 -65.98 -15.95
C ASP A 1055 34.63 -66.15 -15.07
N GLU A 1056 34.40 -66.12 -13.76
CA GLU A 1056 35.35 -66.58 -12.75
C GLU A 1056 35.03 -68.03 -12.38
N LEU A 1057 36.05 -68.88 -12.48
CA LEU A 1057 35.99 -70.31 -12.19
C LEU A 1057 36.83 -70.61 -10.95
N LYS A 1058 36.29 -71.48 -10.10
CA LYS A 1058 36.97 -72.00 -8.92
C LYS A 1058 36.70 -73.48 -8.78
N GLU A 1059 37.70 -74.21 -8.28
CA GLU A 1059 37.48 -75.60 -7.90
C GLU A 1059 36.81 -75.68 -6.52
N GLU A 1060 35.61 -76.26 -6.48
CA GLU A 1060 34.80 -76.45 -5.28
C GLU A 1060 34.44 -77.92 -5.14
N GLY A 1061 34.90 -78.57 -4.07
CA GLY A 1061 34.64 -79.99 -3.83
C GLY A 1061 35.22 -80.93 -4.91
N GLY A 1062 36.38 -80.58 -5.47
CA GLY A 1062 37.06 -81.38 -6.51
C GLY A 1062 36.48 -81.22 -7.91
N LYS A 1063 35.62 -80.22 -8.13
CA LYS A 1063 34.99 -79.93 -9.41
C LYS A 1063 35.09 -78.44 -9.70
N LEU A 1064 35.42 -78.10 -10.95
CA LEU A 1064 35.37 -76.72 -11.41
C LEU A 1064 33.92 -76.22 -11.42
N LYS A 1065 33.69 -75.00 -10.97
CA LYS A 1065 32.40 -74.31 -10.99
C LYS A 1065 32.56 -72.84 -11.37
N ILE A 1066 31.54 -72.27 -11.99
CA ILE A 1066 31.45 -70.82 -12.22
C ILE A 1066 30.97 -70.18 -10.91
N THR A 1067 31.83 -69.38 -10.28
CA THR A 1067 31.52 -68.68 -9.02
C THR A 1067 30.94 -67.31 -9.26
N ARG A 1068 31.22 -66.69 -10.41
CA ARG A 1068 30.72 -65.36 -10.74
C ARG A 1068 30.84 -65.12 -12.24
N THR A 1069 29.87 -64.41 -12.80
CA THR A 1069 29.97 -63.90 -14.17
C THR A 1069 30.31 -62.42 -14.10
N LEU A 1070 31.52 -62.08 -14.52
CA LEU A 1070 32.14 -60.76 -14.38
C LEU A 1070 31.67 -59.78 -15.46
N SER A 1071 31.32 -60.30 -16.63
CA SER A 1071 30.75 -59.51 -17.72
C SER A 1071 29.89 -60.38 -18.63
N GLY A 1072 28.83 -59.77 -19.17
CA GLY A 1072 27.79 -60.43 -19.95
C GLY A 1072 26.42 -59.83 -19.59
N ARG A 1073 25.49 -59.77 -20.55
CA ARG A 1073 24.13 -59.28 -20.28
C ARG A 1073 23.24 -60.47 -19.95
N TYR A 1074 22.60 -60.42 -18.79
CA TYR A 1074 21.58 -61.38 -18.39
C TYR A 1074 20.24 -61.05 -19.07
N TRP A 1075 19.59 -62.02 -19.71
CA TRP A 1075 18.34 -61.78 -20.45
C TRP A 1075 17.10 -62.29 -19.72
N TYR A 1076 16.11 -61.41 -19.56
CA TYR A 1076 14.80 -61.73 -18.99
C TYR A 1076 13.78 -61.89 -20.12
N VAL A 1077 13.23 -63.10 -20.28
CA VAL A 1077 12.09 -63.34 -21.16
C VAL A 1077 10.84 -63.25 -20.31
N LYS A 1078 10.07 -62.18 -20.45
CA LYS A 1078 8.73 -62.10 -19.85
C LYS A 1078 7.72 -62.90 -20.65
#